data_AF-A0A4D9E794-F1
#
_entry.id   AF-A0A4D9E794-F1
#
_cell.length_a   1.000
_cell.length_b   1.000
_cell.length_c   1.000
_cell.angle_alpha   90.00
_cell.angle_beta   90.00
_cell.angle_gamma   90.00
#
_symmetry.space_group_name_H-M   'P 1'
#
loop_
_entity.id
_entity.type
_entity.pdbx_description
1 polymer ?
#
loop_
_entity_poly.entity_id
_entity_poly.type
_entity_poly.pdbx_seq_one_letter_code
_entity_poly.pdbx_strand_id
1 'polypeptide(L)'
;MWIRGHGGHDSSPCSYQHSNTSCVSQSCSLGCQGLFHLMVSSAAEATTAFRQGWARRTGAVSNYGLTSNHSSIITHFNLQVVSPSPVRCWLKIVDLPGAENLTENLWGGSLREKPLLKKSLVAFYWVVNQLAVLFYFPHSDSKLTQLLEEALARNSKTRVIFCLSPTLDSRHLAAVLKTYIALSQVKNFPVLNDYFVESLLTQYWARILALQHRLYEHMDLRSAMESESISTLREQVQCLTNENMQMQDRNERLYTKLGELQEKMGKLAGSKTDLSSRLVFSEEEKLKISKDLIDLQIETNKMREQYEAENFELKNMILTLENHILELELHDEKVTGEHDALQERLHTVETNRKELADEYIILKSNYMALGKEHEQEVAKNEELSIELLNLVNTRSSIPQSWSNYSPSQALANETLAELERVQAVVHRLSARKVKPEDIVASEHERRKLERHLLGNQDHIKAEIEKMKQTYDSQQQKLEQRVVAMGKELQQSKRVIRNTQHKLVEQSVVLLTSQSQLKEVEVENSQLQLQLKELNEEYRCRLTQYIKDLAEYMDSKSNASKVPNKVPADHAYMKRFVDGMLKDIRAAHKSREEQLAGAVRGYKTRMQNLVKRHENLLIAYRMQREQIQSQGSSEMDPGPPEFHFTITDSELLTSTTQELNQLREDKAKLETQLHERQEKKRLSESSALGPSLHHKLDEEGWAEIRKQLREFTHTTQEDLEKERSQLLTQAIVAEEQVLELQEYVDKHLARYKQEILRLRKLVGSEAPRAFSAGASDTHLMQRSKRTISHEL
;
A
#
# COMPACT_ATOMS: atom_id res chain seq x y z
N MET A 1 12.62 19.38 66.54
CA MET A 1 11.90 20.28 67.48
C MET A 1 10.41 20.06 67.29
N TRP A 2 9.81 19.13 68.03
CA TRP A 2 8.36 18.97 68.13
C TRP A 2 8.00 18.73 69.59
N ILE A 3 6.92 19.40 69.98
CA ILE A 3 6.54 19.80 71.33
C ILE A 3 5.79 18.68 72.04
N ARG A 4 6.09 18.53 73.34
CA ARG A 4 5.41 17.68 74.34
C ARG A 4 3.93 18.06 74.47
N GLY A 5 3.05 17.05 74.49
CA GLY A 5 1.72 17.12 75.08
C GLY A 5 1.52 15.98 76.08
N HIS A 6 1.69 16.27 77.37
CA HIS A 6 1.08 15.53 78.49
C HIS A 6 -0.45 15.69 78.40
N GLY A 7 -1.35 14.86 78.91
CA GLY A 7 -1.33 13.74 79.85
C GLY A 7 -2.78 13.58 80.39
N GLY A 8 -3.12 12.41 80.95
CA GLY A 8 -4.41 12.14 81.62
C GLY A 8 -4.93 10.73 81.27
N HIS A 9 -4.39 9.67 81.89
CA HIS A 9 -4.84 9.03 83.14
C HIS A 9 -6.21 8.37 83.04
N ASP A 10 -6.22 7.03 82.96
CA ASP A 10 -6.96 6.21 83.92
C ASP A 10 -6.25 4.87 84.18
N SER A 11 -6.09 4.59 85.46
CA SER A 11 -5.58 3.43 86.21
C SER A 11 -6.48 2.19 86.03
N SER A 12 -6.14 0.91 86.21
CA SER A 12 -5.06 0.08 86.82
C SER A 12 -5.51 -1.41 86.62
N PRO A 13 -4.89 -2.50 87.16
CA PRO A 13 -3.58 -2.70 87.79
C PRO A 13 -2.72 -3.83 87.14
N CYS A 14 -1.47 -3.89 87.58
CA CYS A 14 -0.42 -4.84 87.22
C CYS A 14 -0.70 -6.30 87.63
N SER A 15 -0.32 -7.23 86.74
CA SER A 15 0.29 -8.51 87.10
C SER A 15 1.39 -8.83 86.09
N TYR A 16 2.54 -8.16 86.23
CA TYR A 16 3.77 -8.48 85.50
C TYR A 16 4.46 -9.67 86.19
N GLN A 17 4.29 -10.87 85.62
CA GLN A 17 5.27 -11.93 85.78
C GLN A 17 6.41 -11.66 84.80
N HIS A 18 7.60 -11.39 85.35
CA HIS A 18 8.85 -11.37 84.59
C HIS A 18 9.18 -12.79 84.12
N SER A 19 8.76 -13.14 82.90
CA SER A 19 9.45 -14.13 82.09
C SER A 19 10.26 -13.38 81.03
N ASN A 20 11.46 -12.94 81.43
CA ASN A 20 12.49 -12.48 80.51
C ASN A 20 12.96 -13.67 79.66
N THR A 21 12.19 -14.00 78.63
CA THR A 21 12.68 -14.65 77.42
C THR A 21 12.49 -13.65 76.29
N SER A 22 13.28 -12.56 76.33
CA SER A 22 13.50 -11.74 75.14
C SER A 22 14.28 -12.61 74.15
N CYS A 23 13.55 -13.41 73.38
CA CYS A 23 14.06 -13.96 72.13
C CYS A 23 14.48 -12.77 71.28
N VAL A 24 15.79 -12.50 71.27
CA VAL A 24 16.44 -11.62 70.30
C VAL A 24 16.37 -12.32 68.95
N SER A 25 15.18 -12.37 68.36
CA SER A 25 15.00 -12.74 66.95
C SER A 25 15.03 -11.45 66.13
N GLN A 26 16.14 -10.71 66.20
CA GLN A 26 16.47 -9.68 65.22
C GLN A 26 17.00 -10.37 63.96
N SER A 27 16.08 -10.99 63.22
CA SER A 27 16.33 -11.49 61.88
C SER A 27 16.27 -10.32 60.89
N CYS A 28 17.40 -10.10 60.24
CA CYS A 28 17.67 -9.33 59.02
C CYS A 28 16.50 -8.55 58.36
N SER A 29 16.73 -7.25 58.25
CA SER A 29 16.15 -6.19 57.39
C SER A 29 16.07 -4.96 58.29
N LEU A 30 16.31 -3.74 57.79
CA LEU A 30 16.25 -2.51 58.60
C LEU A 30 14.98 -2.47 59.49
N GLY A 31 15.12 -2.85 60.76
CA GLY A 31 14.03 -2.87 61.70
C GLY A 31 13.76 -1.44 62.12
N CYS A 32 12.62 -0.87 61.73
CA CYS A 32 12.18 0.41 62.28
C CYS A 32 12.01 0.24 63.79
N GLN A 33 12.93 0.83 64.57
CA GLN A 33 12.85 0.82 66.02
C GLN A 33 11.54 1.48 66.46
N GLY A 34 10.70 0.73 67.18
CA GLY A 34 9.36 1.17 67.62
C GLY A 34 8.20 0.78 66.68
N LEU A 35 8.40 -0.09 65.69
CA LEU A 35 7.31 -0.65 64.89
C LEU A 35 6.44 -1.61 65.73
N PHE A 36 5.12 -1.45 65.67
CA PHE A 36 4.19 -2.35 66.37
C PHE A 36 4.05 -3.68 65.62
N HIS A 37 4.41 -4.78 66.27
CA HIS A 37 4.25 -6.14 65.73
C HIS A 37 2.98 -6.78 66.29
N LEU A 38 2.02 -7.08 65.41
CA LEU A 38 0.79 -7.79 65.76
C LEU A 38 0.91 -9.25 65.32
N MET A 39 0.78 -10.19 66.25
CA MET A 39 0.63 -11.60 65.93
C MET A 39 -0.81 -11.85 65.53
N VAL A 40 -1.03 -12.45 64.36
CA VAL A 40 -2.35 -12.74 63.83
C VAL A 40 -2.53 -14.25 63.68
N SER A 41 -3.67 -14.75 64.14
CA SER A 41 -3.98 -16.18 64.20
C SER A 41 -5.01 -16.62 63.16
N SER A 42 -5.71 -15.67 62.52
CA SER A 42 -6.71 -15.96 61.50
C SER A 42 -6.68 -14.94 60.35
N ALA A 43 -7.20 -15.35 59.19
CA ALA A 43 -7.33 -14.46 58.03
C ALA A 43 -8.25 -13.26 58.31
N ALA A 44 -9.28 -13.45 59.15
CA ALA A 44 -10.18 -12.38 59.55
C ALA A 44 -9.46 -11.33 60.41
N GLU A 45 -8.67 -11.76 61.38
CA GLU A 45 -7.85 -10.89 62.23
C GLU A 45 -6.83 -10.09 61.39
N ALA A 46 -6.10 -10.78 60.49
CA ALA A 46 -5.17 -10.15 59.57
C ALA A 46 -5.85 -9.10 58.67
N THR A 47 -7.04 -9.41 58.15
CA THR A 47 -7.83 -8.48 57.31
C THR A 47 -8.29 -7.26 58.11
N THR A 48 -8.74 -7.45 59.35
CA THR A 48 -9.19 -6.36 60.23
C THR A 48 -8.04 -5.43 60.59
N ALA A 49 -6.87 -5.97 60.98
CA ALA A 49 -5.67 -5.20 61.26
C ALA A 49 -5.16 -4.45 60.01
N PHE A 50 -5.18 -5.09 58.83
CA PHE A 50 -4.85 -4.43 57.57
C PHE A 50 -5.80 -3.26 57.28
N ARG A 51 -7.12 -3.46 57.40
CA ARG A 51 -8.13 -2.40 57.19
C ARG A 51 -7.97 -1.25 58.19
N GLN A 52 -7.70 -1.54 59.45
CA GLN A 52 -7.43 -0.52 60.47
C GLN A 52 -6.17 0.30 60.14
N GLY A 53 -5.10 -0.36 59.70
CA GLY A 53 -3.89 0.32 59.22
C GLY A 53 -4.15 1.16 57.98
N TRP A 54 -4.93 0.64 57.04
CA TRP A 54 -5.28 1.34 55.80
C TRP A 54 -6.17 2.57 56.04
N ALA A 55 -7.16 2.48 56.93
CA ALA A 55 -8.05 3.59 57.28
C ALA A 55 -7.31 4.77 57.93
N ARG A 56 -6.22 4.51 58.66
CA ARG A 56 -5.36 5.55 59.24
C ARG A 56 -4.64 6.39 58.18
N ARG A 57 -4.52 5.90 56.94
CA ARG A 57 -3.89 6.62 55.82
C ARG A 57 -4.84 7.57 55.11
N THR A 58 -6.07 7.12 54.82
CA THR A 58 -7.05 7.89 54.03
C THR A 58 -7.67 9.05 54.80
N GLY A 59 -7.70 9.00 56.14
CA GLY A 59 -8.32 10.03 56.97
C GLY A 59 -7.44 11.24 57.33
N ALA A 60 -6.13 11.19 57.09
CA ALA A 60 -5.23 12.29 57.46
C ALA A 60 -5.11 13.32 56.33
N VAL A 61 -5.56 14.54 56.59
CA VAL A 61 -5.33 15.68 55.69
C VAL A 61 -4.18 16.50 56.25
N SER A 62 -3.14 16.68 55.44
CA SER A 62 -2.02 17.56 55.79
C SER A 62 -2.24 18.96 55.19
N ASN A 63 -1.42 19.93 55.60
CA ASN A 63 -1.38 21.27 55.00
C ASN A 63 -1.09 21.25 53.47
N TYR A 64 -0.71 20.11 52.90
CA TYR A 64 -0.37 19.92 51.49
C TYR A 64 -1.35 18.99 50.75
N GLY A 65 -2.55 18.74 51.31
CA GLY A 65 -3.57 17.87 50.72
C GLY A 65 -3.65 16.50 51.41
N LEU A 66 -4.36 15.56 50.78
CA LEU A 66 -4.50 14.19 51.29
C LEU A 66 -3.12 13.54 51.44
N THR A 67 -2.82 13.01 52.63
CA THR A 67 -1.54 12.33 52.87
C THR A 67 -1.35 11.12 51.97
N SER A 68 -2.42 10.51 51.46
CA SER A 68 -2.38 9.38 50.53
C SER A 68 -1.55 9.65 49.27
N ASN A 69 -1.48 10.91 48.82
CA ASN A 69 -0.83 11.29 47.58
C ASN A 69 0.69 11.47 47.73
N HIS A 70 1.18 11.58 48.97
CA HIS A 70 2.59 11.89 49.26
C HIS A 70 3.24 10.92 50.25
N SER A 71 2.47 9.99 50.84
CA SER A 71 2.96 8.96 51.76
C SER A 71 3.15 7.61 51.06
N SER A 72 4.23 6.91 51.38
CA SER A 72 4.37 5.48 51.06
C SER A 72 3.84 4.61 52.19
N ILE A 73 3.17 3.51 51.87
CA ILE A 73 2.80 2.46 52.83
C ILE A 73 3.64 1.23 52.57
N ILE A 74 4.16 0.64 53.65
CA ILE A 74 4.78 -0.67 53.62
C ILE A 74 4.04 -1.54 54.63
N THR A 75 3.33 -2.54 54.13
CA THR A 75 2.73 -3.59 54.97
C THR A 75 3.63 -4.81 54.92
N HIS A 76 4.08 -5.27 56.08
CA HIS A 76 5.04 -6.36 56.19
C HIS A 76 4.41 -7.55 56.92
N PHE A 77 4.21 -8.66 56.20
CA PHE A 77 3.76 -9.92 56.77
C PHE A 77 4.98 -10.83 56.96
N ASN A 78 5.25 -11.20 58.20
CA ASN A 78 6.25 -12.21 58.54
C ASN A 78 5.54 -13.57 58.66
N LEU A 79 5.94 -14.52 57.84
CA LEU A 79 5.40 -15.87 57.82
C LEU A 79 6.49 -16.85 58.26
N GLN A 80 6.16 -17.68 59.23
CA GLN A 80 7.01 -18.76 59.68
C GLN A 80 6.25 -20.06 59.45
N VAL A 81 6.73 -20.86 58.49
CA VAL A 81 6.14 -22.16 58.19
C VAL A 81 6.83 -23.21 59.06
N VAL A 82 6.08 -23.78 60.00
CA VAL A 82 6.54 -24.88 60.85
C VAL A 82 6.27 -26.20 60.11
N SER A 83 7.15 -26.55 59.19
CA SER A 83 7.27 -27.88 58.57
C SER A 83 8.59 -28.52 59.04
N PRO A 84 8.98 -29.77 58.69
CA PRO A 84 10.13 -30.46 59.32
C PRO A 84 11.47 -29.70 59.22
N SER A 85 11.56 -28.71 58.31
CA SER A 85 12.56 -27.64 58.31
C SER A 85 11.84 -26.29 58.43
N PRO A 86 12.06 -25.49 59.49
CA PRO A 86 11.41 -24.19 59.60
C PRO A 86 11.93 -23.26 58.50
N VAL A 87 11.00 -22.70 57.71
CA VAL A 87 11.31 -21.71 56.67
C VAL A 87 10.67 -20.39 57.06
N ARG A 88 11.47 -19.32 56.99
CA ARG A 88 10.98 -17.96 57.24
C ARG A 88 10.84 -17.21 55.92
N CYS A 89 9.63 -16.78 55.62
CA CYS A 89 9.36 -15.94 54.46
C CYS A 89 8.66 -14.66 54.88
N TRP A 90 8.76 -13.64 54.06
CA TRP A 90 8.05 -12.40 54.29
C TRP A 90 7.40 -11.89 53.02
N LEU A 91 6.26 -11.24 53.17
CA LEU A 91 5.56 -10.54 52.10
C LEU A 91 5.52 -9.05 52.44
N LYS A 92 6.14 -8.23 51.58
CA LYS A 92 6.10 -6.77 51.68
C LYS A 92 5.17 -6.24 50.59
N ILE A 93 4.05 -5.63 50.99
CA ILE A 93 3.16 -4.89 50.09
C ILE A 93 3.50 -3.42 50.23
N VAL A 94 3.93 -2.83 49.12
CA VAL A 94 4.42 -1.45 49.09
C VAL A 94 3.51 -0.63 48.18
N ASP A 95 2.90 0.41 48.73
CA ASP A 95 2.18 1.41 47.96
C ASP A 95 3.01 2.71 47.94
N LEU A 96 3.32 3.19 46.74
CA LEU A 96 4.17 4.35 46.51
C LEU A 96 3.33 5.53 45.97
N PRO A 97 3.73 6.77 46.29
CA PRO A 97 3.18 7.95 45.62
C PRO A 97 3.30 7.85 44.10
N GLY A 98 2.32 8.43 43.38
CA GLY A 98 2.30 8.41 41.92
C GLY A 98 3.58 8.97 41.29
N ALA A 99 4.13 8.24 40.31
CA ALA A 99 5.38 8.57 39.63
C ALA A 99 5.26 9.82 38.72
N GLU A 100 4.03 10.26 38.41
CA GLU A 100 3.75 11.56 37.80
C GLU A 100 4.29 12.73 38.63
N ASN A 101 4.42 12.59 39.96
CA ASN A 101 4.96 13.64 40.82
C ASN A 101 6.47 13.89 40.63
N LEU A 102 7.16 13.07 39.82
CA LEU A 102 8.59 13.19 39.49
C LEU A 102 8.87 14.26 38.44
N THR A 103 7.92 14.57 37.54
CA THR A 103 8.11 15.55 36.43
C THR A 103 8.29 16.98 36.93
N GLU A 104 7.54 17.36 37.97
CA GLU A 104 7.50 18.73 38.50
C GLU A 104 8.84 19.20 39.09
N ASN A 105 9.75 18.28 39.43
CA ASN A 105 11.05 18.59 40.04
C ASN A 105 12.22 18.60 39.04
N LEU A 106 12.01 18.12 37.80
CA LEU A 106 13.08 18.00 36.81
C LEU A 106 13.33 19.31 36.03
N TRP A 107 12.42 20.29 36.13
CA TRP A 107 12.47 21.58 35.41
C TRP A 107 12.11 22.71 36.38
N GLY A 108 13.05 23.62 36.63
CA GLY A 108 13.10 24.47 37.82
C GLY A 108 11.92 25.42 38.05
N GLY A 109 11.44 25.47 39.30
CA GLY A 109 10.44 26.43 39.76
C GLY A 109 10.28 26.45 41.28
N SER A 110 10.83 27.48 41.93
CA SER A 110 10.64 27.93 43.32
C SER A 110 10.95 26.94 44.46
N LEU A 111 12.22 27.02 44.89
CA LEU A 111 12.79 26.52 46.14
C LEU A 111 12.21 27.33 47.32
N ARG A 112 11.37 26.73 48.18
CA ARG A 112 11.48 27.05 49.61
C ARG A 112 10.98 26.03 50.63
N GLU A 113 10.03 25.15 50.36
CA GLU A 113 9.57 24.18 51.39
C GLU A 113 9.09 22.81 50.87
N LYS A 114 8.91 22.67 49.55
CA LYS A 114 8.55 21.40 48.86
C LYS A 114 9.61 20.27 48.76
N PRO A 115 10.93 20.41 49.07
CA PRO A 115 11.91 19.34 48.81
C PRO A 115 11.76 18.06 49.64
N LEU A 116 11.20 18.13 50.86
CA LEU A 116 11.24 17.00 51.80
C LEU A 116 10.16 15.94 51.52
N LEU A 117 8.96 16.34 51.07
CA LEU A 117 7.84 15.43 50.77
C LEU A 117 8.14 14.47 49.61
N LYS A 118 8.91 14.91 48.62
CA LYS A 118 9.23 14.12 47.42
C LYS A 118 10.63 13.49 47.47
N LYS A 119 11.41 13.72 48.53
CA LYS A 119 12.81 13.23 48.64
C LYS A 119 12.91 11.71 48.58
N SER A 120 12.01 10.98 49.24
CA SER A 120 12.00 9.52 49.23
C SER A 120 11.71 8.94 47.85
N LEU A 121 10.77 9.54 47.12
CA LEU A 121 10.40 9.10 45.76
C LEU A 121 11.51 9.40 44.74
N VAL A 122 12.16 10.57 44.85
CA VAL A 122 13.31 10.93 43.98
C VAL A 122 14.50 10.02 44.26
N ALA A 123 14.82 9.76 45.53
CA ALA A 123 15.88 8.82 45.91
C ALA A 123 15.58 7.40 45.41
N PHE A 124 14.32 6.95 45.51
CA PHE A 124 13.88 5.68 44.96
C PHE A 124 14.09 5.61 43.44
N TYR A 125 13.63 6.62 42.70
CA TYR A 125 13.82 6.67 41.24
C TYR A 125 15.30 6.67 40.85
N TRP A 126 16.14 7.38 41.61
CA TRP A 126 17.58 7.40 41.35
C TRP A 126 18.23 6.03 41.58
N VAL A 127 17.95 5.38 42.71
CA VAL A 127 18.45 4.03 43.01
C VAL A 127 18.02 3.03 41.94
N VAL A 128 16.76 3.09 41.49
CA VAL A 128 16.25 2.23 40.41
C VAL A 128 17.03 2.41 39.11
N ASN A 129 17.28 3.66 38.69
CA ASN A 129 18.03 3.91 37.46
C ASN A 129 19.48 3.46 37.55
N GLN A 130 20.10 3.59 38.72
CA GLN A 130 21.46 3.09 38.95
C GLN A 130 21.50 1.55 38.93
N LEU A 131 20.53 0.88 39.58
CA LEU A 131 20.44 -0.58 39.61
C LEU A 131 20.04 -1.21 38.27
N ALA A 132 19.48 -0.44 37.33
CA ALA A 132 19.26 -0.90 35.96
C ALA A 132 20.58 -1.17 35.22
N VAL A 133 21.66 -0.47 35.60
CA VAL A 133 22.97 -0.57 34.95
C VAL A 133 24.01 -1.29 35.84
N LEU A 134 23.95 -1.07 37.16
CA LEU A 134 24.92 -1.54 38.14
C LEU A 134 24.40 -2.76 38.91
N PHE A 135 25.31 -3.68 39.24
CA PHE A 135 24.99 -4.86 40.04
C PHE A 135 24.73 -4.55 41.52
N TYR A 136 25.36 -3.49 42.04
CA TYR A 136 25.23 -3.06 43.43
C TYR A 136 25.17 -1.54 43.50
N PHE A 137 24.24 -1.01 44.29
CA PHE A 137 24.11 0.42 44.54
C PHE A 137 23.72 0.71 46.00
N PRO A 138 24.31 1.71 46.68
CA PRO A 138 23.95 2.05 48.06
C PRO A 138 22.51 2.58 48.19
N HIS A 139 21.74 2.04 49.14
CA HIS A 139 20.33 2.41 49.36
C HIS A 139 20.13 3.54 50.39
N SER A 140 21.20 4.25 50.76
CA SER A 140 21.26 5.10 51.96
C SER A 140 20.53 6.45 51.88
N ASP A 141 20.11 6.88 50.69
CA ASP A 141 19.64 8.27 50.45
C ASP A 141 18.27 8.60 51.03
N SER A 142 17.46 7.57 51.34
CA SER A 142 16.16 7.74 51.99
C SER A 142 15.80 6.54 52.86
N LYS A 143 14.97 6.77 53.89
CA LYS A 143 14.41 5.67 54.70
C LYS A 143 13.62 4.67 53.85
N LEU A 144 12.95 5.14 52.78
CA LEU A 144 12.22 4.29 51.85
C LEU A 144 13.16 3.34 51.11
N THR A 145 14.23 3.86 50.52
CA THR A 145 15.22 3.05 49.79
C THR A 145 15.93 2.06 50.70
N GLN A 146 16.21 2.43 51.94
CA GLN A 146 16.77 1.52 52.95
C GLN A 146 15.78 0.40 53.32
N LEU A 147 14.50 0.69 53.50
CA LEU A 147 13.49 -0.34 53.79
C LEU A 147 13.21 -1.26 52.60
N LEU A 148 13.39 -0.75 51.38
CA LEU A 148 13.25 -1.48 50.12
C LEU A 148 14.55 -2.09 49.61
N GLU A 149 15.64 -2.00 50.38
CA GLU A 149 16.95 -2.55 49.99
C GLU A 149 16.85 -4.05 49.65
N GLU A 150 16.07 -4.82 50.41
CA GLU A 150 15.86 -6.24 50.11
C GLU A 150 14.99 -6.47 48.87
N ALA A 151 14.07 -5.55 48.57
CA ALA A 151 13.15 -5.66 47.46
C ALA A 151 13.80 -5.32 46.10
N LEU A 152 14.87 -4.52 46.11
CA LEU A 152 15.55 -4.02 44.91
C LEU A 152 16.97 -4.61 44.83
N ALA A 153 17.24 -5.42 43.82
CA ALA A 153 18.53 -6.07 43.53
C ALA A 153 19.10 -7.01 44.62
N ARG A 154 18.23 -7.54 45.49
CA ARG A 154 18.61 -8.41 46.63
C ARG A 154 17.76 -9.69 46.73
N ASN A 155 17.80 -10.35 47.89
CA ASN A 155 17.05 -11.55 48.21
C ASN A 155 15.54 -11.28 48.35
N SER A 156 14.87 -11.05 47.22
CA SER A 156 13.41 -10.89 47.13
C SER A 156 12.90 -11.25 45.75
N LYS A 157 11.74 -11.91 45.69
CA LYS A 157 10.95 -12.00 44.47
C LYS A 157 10.04 -10.78 44.38
N THR A 158 10.44 -9.80 43.59
CA THR A 158 9.73 -8.52 43.51
C THR A 158 8.87 -8.45 42.27
N ARG A 159 7.59 -8.12 42.46
CA ARG A 159 6.63 -7.84 41.39
C ARG A 159 6.14 -6.42 41.54
N VAL A 160 6.22 -5.64 40.47
CA VAL A 160 5.74 -4.26 40.44
C VAL A 160 4.46 -4.20 39.63
N ILE A 161 3.43 -3.54 40.18
CA ILE A 161 2.17 -3.27 39.50
C ILE A 161 2.15 -1.78 39.17
N PHE A 162 2.14 -1.45 37.88
CA PHE A 162 2.04 -0.07 37.42
C PHE A 162 0.59 0.27 37.13
N CYS A 163 0.05 1.24 37.85
CA CYS A 163 -1.30 1.76 37.64
C CYS A 163 -1.22 3.01 36.74
N LEU A 164 -1.77 2.93 35.53
CA LEU A 164 -1.81 4.04 34.59
C LEU A 164 -3.22 4.65 34.55
N SER A 165 -3.31 5.97 34.68
CA SER A 165 -4.57 6.68 34.44
C SER A 165 -4.74 6.97 32.94
N PRO A 166 -5.93 6.75 32.34
CA PRO A 166 -6.17 7.07 30.94
C PRO A 166 -6.13 8.57 30.62
N THR A 167 -6.14 9.44 31.64
CA THR A 167 -6.15 10.91 31.50
C THR A 167 -4.77 11.55 31.72
N LEU A 168 -3.69 10.78 31.71
CA LEU A 168 -2.36 11.29 32.05
C LEU A 168 -1.75 12.11 30.90
N ASP A 169 -1.20 13.29 31.19
CA ASP A 169 -0.49 14.08 30.18
C ASP A 169 0.73 13.34 29.62
N SER A 170 1.08 13.62 28.36
CA SER A 170 2.25 13.04 27.67
C SER A 170 3.56 13.15 28.47
N ARG A 171 3.79 14.27 29.16
CA ARG A 171 4.99 14.47 30.01
C ARG A 171 5.03 13.55 31.22
N HIS A 172 3.89 13.41 31.91
CA HIS A 172 3.74 12.52 33.07
C HIS A 172 3.84 11.05 32.64
N LEU A 173 3.22 10.70 31.52
CA LEU A 173 3.29 9.36 30.93
C LEU A 173 4.73 8.97 30.59
N ALA A 174 5.50 9.86 29.99
CA ALA A 174 6.91 9.62 29.68
C ALA A 174 7.76 9.35 30.93
N ALA A 175 7.51 10.06 32.05
CA ALA A 175 8.24 9.82 33.30
C ALA A 175 7.88 8.47 33.93
N VAL A 176 6.59 8.10 33.90
CA VAL A 176 6.12 6.80 34.40
C VAL A 176 6.70 5.66 33.56
N LEU A 177 6.68 5.76 32.23
CA LEU A 177 7.22 4.75 31.32
C LEU A 177 8.74 4.60 31.44
N LYS A 178 9.49 5.70 31.62
CA LYS A 178 10.95 5.63 31.88
C LYS A 178 11.24 4.87 33.18
N THR A 179 10.47 5.14 34.23
CA THR A 179 10.58 4.43 35.51
C THR A 179 10.27 2.94 35.35
N TYR A 180 9.26 2.60 34.54
CA TYR A 180 8.91 1.23 34.20
C TYR A 180 10.06 0.49 33.52
N ILE A 181 10.66 1.10 32.49
CA ILE A 181 11.78 0.49 31.76
C ILE A 181 12.95 0.24 32.71
N ALA A 182 13.30 1.22 33.54
CA ALA A 182 14.39 1.06 34.50
C ALA A 182 14.12 -0.07 35.51
N LEU A 183 12.91 -0.13 36.08
CA LEU A 183 12.53 -1.20 37.02
C LEU A 183 12.53 -2.59 36.36
N SER A 184 12.18 -2.69 35.08
CA SER A 184 12.20 -3.97 34.33
C SER A 184 13.61 -4.54 34.15
N GLN A 185 14.63 -3.70 34.23
CA GLN A 185 16.04 -4.08 34.05
C GLN A 185 16.72 -4.48 35.37
N VAL A 186 16.14 -4.15 36.52
CA VAL A 186 16.68 -4.50 37.84
C VAL A 186 16.58 -6.01 38.07
N LYS A 187 17.72 -6.66 38.34
CA LYS A 187 17.80 -8.12 38.58
C LYS A 187 17.92 -8.43 40.07
N ASN A 188 17.01 -9.25 40.58
CA ASN A 188 17.04 -9.74 41.96
C ASN A 188 17.65 -11.15 42.05
N PHE A 189 18.15 -11.50 43.23
CA PHE A 189 18.81 -12.78 43.52
C PHE A 189 18.10 -13.47 44.69
N PRO A 190 16.89 -14.01 44.48
CA PRO A 190 16.13 -14.67 45.54
C PRO A 190 16.77 -16.01 45.94
N VAL A 191 16.93 -16.22 47.24
CA VAL A 191 17.48 -17.42 47.88
C VAL A 191 16.45 -17.95 48.87
N LEU A 192 16.38 -19.28 49.05
CA LEU A 192 15.53 -19.88 50.07
C LEU A 192 16.09 -19.58 51.46
N ASN A 193 15.27 -18.99 52.32
CA ASN A 193 15.62 -18.67 53.70
C ASN A 193 15.46 -19.91 54.58
N ASP A 194 16.33 -20.88 54.35
CA ASP A 194 16.40 -22.11 55.12
C ASP A 194 17.26 -21.91 56.37
N TYR A 195 17.12 -22.82 57.33
CA TYR A 195 17.87 -22.82 58.60
C TYR A 195 19.39 -22.68 58.41
N PHE A 196 19.97 -23.24 57.35
CA PHE A 196 21.40 -23.13 57.06
C PHE A 196 21.83 -21.69 56.76
N VAL A 197 21.03 -20.95 55.98
CA VAL A 197 21.30 -19.54 55.67
C VAL A 197 21.16 -18.70 56.93
N GLU A 198 20.15 -18.97 57.76
CA GLU A 198 19.93 -18.26 59.02
C GLU A 198 21.07 -18.49 60.03
N SER A 199 21.56 -19.73 60.15
CA SER A 199 22.71 -20.07 61.00
C SER A 199 23.99 -19.40 60.52
N LEU A 200 24.25 -19.41 59.20
CA LEU A 200 25.42 -18.76 58.63
C LEU A 200 25.39 -17.25 58.84
N LEU A 201 24.23 -16.62 58.61
CA LEU A 201 24.03 -15.20 58.86
C LEU A 201 24.32 -14.85 60.32
N THR A 202 23.79 -15.65 61.26
CA THR A 202 24.00 -15.47 62.71
C THR A 202 25.50 -15.54 63.09
N GLN A 203 26.26 -16.47 62.49
CA GLN A 203 27.70 -16.57 62.70
C GLN A 203 28.45 -15.34 62.17
N TYR A 204 28.09 -14.84 60.98
CA TYR A 204 28.68 -13.62 60.43
C TYR A 204 28.39 -12.40 61.30
N TRP A 205 27.17 -12.26 61.82
CA TRP A 205 26.80 -11.18 62.73
C TRP A 205 27.59 -11.21 64.03
N ALA A 206 27.72 -12.38 64.66
CA ALA A 206 28.54 -12.54 65.86
C ALA A 206 29.99 -12.14 65.60
N ARG A 207 30.53 -12.44 64.41
CA ARG A 207 31.89 -12.07 64.03
C ARG A 207 32.07 -10.58 63.78
N ILE A 208 31.09 -9.93 63.13
CA ILE A 208 31.11 -8.47 62.93
C ILE A 208 31.07 -7.74 64.29
N LEU A 209 30.19 -8.17 65.20
CA LEU A 209 30.13 -7.64 66.56
C LEU A 209 31.43 -7.84 67.33
N ALA A 210 32.03 -9.03 67.26
CA ALA A 210 33.31 -9.32 67.90
C ALA A 210 34.50 -8.53 67.32
N LEU A 211 34.43 -8.11 66.05
CA LEU A 211 35.44 -7.24 65.43
C LEU A 211 35.23 -5.77 65.84
N GLN A 212 33.98 -5.32 65.94
CA GLN A 212 33.65 -3.98 66.44
C GLN A 212 34.04 -3.80 67.91
N HIS A 213 33.85 -4.83 68.74
CA HIS A 213 34.28 -4.82 70.15
C HIS A 213 35.82 -4.77 70.29
N ARG A 214 36.55 -5.54 69.47
CA ARG A 214 38.02 -5.52 69.45
C ARG A 214 38.63 -4.19 69.02
N LEU A 215 37.96 -3.44 68.15
CA LEU A 215 38.36 -2.07 67.80
C LEU A 215 38.13 -1.07 68.94
N TYR A 216 37.15 -1.34 69.80
CA TYR A 216 36.91 -0.56 71.02
C TYR A 216 37.91 -0.88 72.14
N GLU A 217 38.32 -2.15 72.31
CA GLU A 217 39.31 -2.56 73.31
C GLU A 217 40.74 -2.08 73.01
N HIS A 218 41.10 -1.86 71.75
CA HIS A 218 42.44 -1.42 71.35
C HIS A 218 42.73 0.07 71.63
N MET A 219 41.72 0.84 72.04
CA MET A 219 41.84 2.25 72.44
C MET A 219 42.25 2.44 73.92
N ASP A 220 42.18 1.40 74.77
CA ASP A 220 42.34 1.52 76.25
C ASP A 220 43.71 1.03 76.81
N LEU A 221 44.58 0.41 76.01
CA LEU A 221 45.83 -0.23 76.48
C LEU A 221 47.10 0.63 76.37
N ARG A 222 46.99 1.93 76.09
CA ARG A 222 48.15 2.80 75.78
C ARG A 222 48.79 3.49 76.99
N SER A 223 48.47 3.08 78.22
CA SER A 223 48.95 3.73 79.46
C SER A 223 49.56 2.72 80.43
N ALA A 224 50.83 2.33 80.21
CA ALA A 224 51.78 1.95 81.27
C ALA A 224 53.13 1.48 80.66
N MET A 225 54.23 1.90 81.32
CA MET A 225 55.63 1.45 81.20
C MET A 225 56.57 2.25 80.28
N GLU A 226 57.18 3.27 80.88
CA GLU A 226 58.44 3.92 80.47
C GLU A 226 59.52 3.62 81.53
N SER A 227 60.80 3.41 81.14
CA SER A 227 61.79 4.52 81.17
C SER A 227 63.27 4.13 81.05
N GLU A 228 63.70 2.86 81.01
CA GLU A 228 65.15 2.53 80.95
C GLU A 228 65.62 1.84 79.67
N SER A 229 64.69 1.33 78.86
CA SER A 229 64.97 0.81 77.51
C SER A 229 64.97 1.90 76.44
N ILE A 230 64.68 3.17 76.79
CA ILE A 230 64.33 4.25 75.85
C ILE A 230 65.53 4.73 75.02
N SER A 231 66.77 4.65 75.50
CA SER A 231 67.93 5.15 74.73
C SER A 231 68.41 4.15 73.68
N THR A 232 68.53 2.86 74.03
CA THR A 232 68.88 1.78 73.10
C THR A 232 67.72 1.44 72.17
N LEU A 233 66.48 1.48 72.68
CA LEU A 233 65.31 1.48 71.81
C LEU A 233 65.26 2.74 70.96
N ARG A 234 65.68 3.93 71.38
CA ARG A 234 65.64 5.12 70.48
C ARG A 234 66.51 4.91 69.25
N GLU A 235 67.73 4.38 69.41
CA GLU A 235 68.61 4.13 68.27
C GLU A 235 68.10 2.95 67.41
N GLN A 236 67.67 1.84 68.02
CA GLN A 236 67.05 0.74 67.27
C GLN A 236 65.74 1.17 66.62
N VAL A 237 64.90 1.95 67.28
CA VAL A 237 63.67 2.54 66.74
C VAL A 237 64.01 3.51 65.64
N GLN A 238 65.14 4.24 65.70
CA GLN A 238 65.57 5.16 64.65
C GLN A 238 66.08 4.42 63.39
N CYS A 239 66.85 3.34 63.57
CA CYS A 239 67.24 2.45 62.47
C CYS A 239 66.03 1.71 61.89
N LEU A 240 65.17 1.13 62.74
CA LEU A 240 63.94 0.46 62.33
C LEU A 240 62.91 1.43 61.74
N THR A 241 62.89 2.72 62.13
CA THR A 241 62.04 3.73 61.46
C THR A 241 62.59 4.09 60.11
N ASN A 242 63.92 4.19 59.94
CA ASN A 242 64.51 4.40 58.61
C ASN A 242 64.28 3.21 57.67
N GLU A 243 64.45 1.97 58.16
CA GLU A 243 64.13 0.76 57.41
C GLU A 243 62.62 0.64 57.14
N ASN A 244 61.76 0.91 58.13
CA ASN A 244 60.32 0.94 57.92
C ASN A 244 59.92 2.04 56.93
N MET A 245 60.58 3.19 56.93
CA MET A 245 60.31 4.27 55.96
C MET A 245 60.73 3.82 54.55
N GLN A 246 61.86 3.14 54.38
CA GLN A 246 62.23 2.55 53.09
C GLN A 246 61.28 1.43 52.64
N MET A 247 60.82 0.60 53.58
CA MET A 247 59.86 -0.46 53.29
C MET A 247 58.46 0.09 53.02
N GLN A 248 58.06 1.20 53.66
CA GLN A 248 56.85 1.95 53.39
C GLN A 248 56.89 2.57 52.00
N ASP A 249 57.98 3.24 51.63
CA ASP A 249 58.16 3.79 50.28
C ASP A 249 58.18 2.69 49.21
N ARG A 250 58.84 1.55 49.46
CA ARG A 250 58.76 0.37 48.58
C ARG A 250 57.34 -0.18 48.49
N ASN A 251 56.62 -0.28 49.60
CA ASN A 251 55.23 -0.73 49.62
C ASN A 251 54.32 0.25 48.87
N GLU A 252 54.48 1.56 49.05
CA GLU A 252 53.74 2.58 48.29
C GLU A 252 54.00 2.44 46.79
N ARG A 253 55.26 2.25 46.36
CA ARG A 253 55.59 1.97 44.96
C ARG A 253 55.01 0.65 44.44
N LEU A 254 54.87 -0.36 45.29
CA LEU A 254 54.21 -1.62 44.94
C LEU A 254 52.70 -1.44 44.84
N TYR A 255 52.09 -0.67 45.73
CA TYR A 255 50.65 -0.35 45.69
C TYR A 255 50.28 0.52 44.49
N THR A 256 51.11 1.49 44.11
CA THR A 256 50.88 2.29 42.89
C THR A 256 50.97 1.40 41.65
N LYS A 257 51.98 0.53 41.55
CA LYS A 257 52.08 -0.46 40.45
C LYS A 257 50.92 -1.46 40.44
N LEU A 258 50.47 -1.92 41.60
CA LEU A 258 49.29 -2.78 41.72
C LEU A 258 48.04 -2.05 41.22
N GLY A 259 47.87 -0.77 41.58
CA GLY A 259 46.81 0.10 41.09
C GLY A 259 46.85 0.29 39.58
N GLU A 260 48.03 0.56 39.00
CA GLU A 260 48.21 0.64 37.55
C GLU A 260 47.89 -0.67 36.83
N LEU A 261 48.30 -1.82 37.40
CA LEU A 261 47.98 -3.14 36.86
C LEU A 261 46.49 -3.45 36.97
N GLN A 262 45.85 -3.09 38.08
CA GLN A 262 44.41 -3.23 38.28
C GLN A 262 43.62 -2.33 37.32
N GLU A 263 44.08 -1.11 37.08
CA GLU A 263 43.48 -0.20 36.09
C GLU A 263 43.64 -0.74 34.66
N LYS A 264 44.83 -1.24 34.29
CA LYS A 264 45.07 -1.89 32.99
C LYS A 264 44.21 -3.14 32.81
N MET A 265 44.07 -3.96 33.84
CA MET A 265 43.21 -5.14 33.83
C MET A 265 41.73 -4.76 33.76
N GLY A 266 41.32 -3.67 34.41
CA GLY A 266 39.98 -3.09 34.28
C GLY A 266 39.71 -2.57 32.86
N LYS A 267 40.67 -1.87 32.25
CA LYS A 267 40.58 -1.43 30.84
C LYS A 267 40.53 -2.61 29.87
N LEU A 268 41.31 -3.66 30.12
CA LEU A 268 41.30 -4.89 29.31
C LEU A 268 40.00 -5.69 29.47
N ALA A 269 39.45 -5.77 30.67
CA ALA A 269 38.15 -6.37 30.92
C ALA A 269 37.05 -5.58 30.22
N GLY A 270 37.08 -4.24 30.31
CA GLY A 270 36.17 -3.34 29.63
C GLY A 270 36.21 -3.47 28.10
N SER A 271 37.40 -3.54 27.50
CA SER A 271 37.53 -3.74 26.05
C SER A 271 37.10 -5.15 25.62
N LYS A 272 37.34 -6.19 26.43
CA LYS A 272 36.83 -7.54 26.16
C LYS A 272 35.30 -7.59 26.22
N THR A 273 34.68 -6.93 27.19
CA THR A 273 33.21 -6.86 27.28
C THR A 273 32.59 -6.05 26.14
N ASP A 274 33.23 -4.96 25.72
CA ASP A 274 32.78 -4.15 24.58
C ASP A 274 32.91 -4.89 23.25
N LEU A 275 34.00 -5.63 23.03
CA LEU A 275 34.12 -6.49 21.85
C LEU A 275 33.10 -7.63 21.85
N SER A 276 32.83 -8.24 23.01
CA SER A 276 31.83 -9.29 23.13
C SER A 276 30.41 -8.77 22.87
N SER A 277 30.06 -7.58 23.37
CA SER A 277 28.73 -6.99 23.12
C SER A 277 28.55 -6.59 21.66
N ARG A 278 29.59 -6.04 21.02
CA ARG A 278 29.59 -5.72 19.59
C ARG A 278 29.46 -6.96 18.71
N LEU A 279 30.10 -8.07 19.10
CA LEU A 279 29.95 -9.34 18.38
C LEU A 279 28.52 -9.86 18.46
N VAL A 280 27.93 -9.90 19.66
CA VAL A 280 26.54 -10.33 19.87
C VAL A 280 25.58 -9.48 19.06
N PHE A 281 25.72 -8.15 19.09
CA PHE A 281 24.88 -7.25 18.29
C PHE A 281 25.02 -7.52 16.79
N SER A 282 26.25 -7.74 16.30
CA SER A 282 26.47 -8.07 14.88
C SER A 282 25.88 -9.42 14.48
N GLU A 283 25.82 -10.40 15.39
CA GLU A 283 25.17 -11.70 15.16
C GLU A 283 23.65 -11.57 15.17
N GLU A 284 23.09 -10.78 16.10
CA GLU A 284 21.65 -10.46 16.14
C GLU A 284 21.18 -9.74 14.87
N GLU A 285 21.96 -8.77 14.36
CA GLU A 285 21.68 -8.09 13.10
C GLU A 285 21.73 -9.05 11.91
N LYS A 286 22.72 -9.94 11.84
CA LYS A 286 22.79 -10.97 10.80
C LYS A 286 21.61 -11.92 10.86
N LEU A 287 21.22 -12.35 12.06
CA LEU A 287 20.04 -13.21 12.24
C LEU A 287 18.76 -12.50 11.81
N LYS A 288 18.63 -11.21 12.13
CA LYS A 288 17.50 -10.39 11.69
C LYS A 288 17.45 -10.30 10.16
N ILE A 289 18.56 -9.97 9.50
CA ILE A 289 18.63 -9.92 8.04
C ILE A 289 18.31 -11.29 7.42
N SER A 290 18.81 -12.38 8.01
CA SER A 290 18.54 -13.73 7.52
C SER A 290 17.07 -14.13 7.67
N LYS A 291 16.42 -13.70 8.75
CA LYS A 291 14.98 -13.87 8.96
C LYS A 291 14.17 -13.08 7.94
N ASP A 292 14.48 -11.79 7.79
CA ASP A 292 13.79 -10.91 6.84
C ASP A 292 13.94 -11.44 5.39
N LEU A 293 15.09 -12.02 5.04
CA LEU A 293 15.30 -12.66 3.74
C LEU A 293 14.43 -13.91 3.55
N ILE A 294 14.29 -14.75 4.57
CA ILE A 294 13.41 -15.93 4.54
C ILE A 294 11.95 -15.50 4.44
N ASP A 295 11.54 -14.49 5.21
CA ASP A 295 10.18 -13.96 5.19
C ASP A 295 9.84 -13.40 3.80
N LEU A 296 10.74 -12.62 3.18
CA LEU A 296 10.61 -12.16 1.80
C LEU A 296 10.53 -13.32 0.79
N GLN A 297 11.30 -14.39 0.98
CA GLN A 297 11.24 -15.57 0.11
C GLN A 297 9.90 -16.32 0.26
N ILE A 298 9.36 -16.39 1.47
CA ILE A 298 8.04 -16.97 1.74
C ILE A 298 6.95 -16.10 1.10
N GLU A 299 7.00 -14.79 1.26
CA GLU A 299 6.05 -13.86 0.62
C GLU A 299 6.12 -13.97 -0.91
N THR A 300 7.32 -13.99 -1.49
CA THR A 300 7.51 -14.18 -2.94
C THR A 300 6.90 -15.50 -3.42
N ASN A 301 7.10 -16.59 -2.66
CA ASN A 301 6.50 -17.88 -2.99
C ASN A 301 4.98 -17.87 -2.86
N LYS A 302 4.41 -17.23 -1.83
CA LYS A 302 2.96 -17.08 -1.67
C LYS A 302 2.34 -16.29 -2.83
N MET A 303 2.96 -15.19 -3.23
CA MET A 303 2.50 -14.42 -4.39
C MET A 303 2.57 -15.26 -5.67
N ARG A 304 3.66 -16.02 -5.87
CA ARG A 304 3.78 -16.94 -7.01
C ARG A 304 2.69 -18.01 -7.02
N GLU A 305 2.38 -18.62 -5.89
CA GLU A 305 1.28 -19.60 -5.76
C GLU A 305 -0.08 -18.97 -6.10
N GLN A 306 -0.34 -17.73 -5.65
CA GLN A 306 -1.55 -17.00 -6.01
C GLN A 306 -1.63 -16.75 -7.52
N TYR A 307 -0.53 -16.29 -8.13
CA TYR A 307 -0.48 -16.09 -9.58
C TYR A 307 -0.69 -17.40 -10.35
N GLU A 308 -0.11 -18.52 -9.89
CA GLU A 308 -0.31 -19.84 -10.51
C GLU A 308 -1.77 -20.30 -10.39
N ALA A 309 -2.43 -20.05 -9.26
CA ALA A 309 -3.85 -20.36 -9.05
C ALA A 309 -4.77 -19.50 -9.93
N GLU A 310 -4.58 -18.17 -9.94
CA GLU A 310 -5.34 -17.25 -10.81
C GLU A 310 -5.15 -17.59 -12.29
N ASN A 311 -3.93 -17.92 -12.71
CA ASN A 311 -3.64 -18.34 -14.07
C ASN A 311 -4.35 -19.66 -14.44
N PHE A 312 -4.48 -20.59 -13.49
CA PHE A 312 -5.25 -21.81 -13.69
C PHE A 312 -6.76 -21.52 -13.84
N GLU A 313 -7.32 -20.64 -13.01
CA GLU A 313 -8.71 -20.21 -13.11
C GLU A 313 -9.01 -19.48 -14.43
N LEU A 314 -8.12 -18.56 -14.83
CA LEU A 314 -8.22 -17.85 -16.12
C LEU A 314 -8.13 -18.81 -17.30
N LYS A 315 -7.23 -19.79 -17.27
CA LYS A 315 -7.15 -20.83 -18.32
C LYS A 315 -8.44 -21.64 -18.42
N ASN A 316 -9.05 -22.01 -17.29
CA ASN A 316 -10.33 -22.70 -17.31
C ASN A 316 -11.45 -21.81 -17.88
N MET A 317 -11.46 -20.52 -17.53
CA MET A 317 -12.43 -19.57 -18.09
C MET A 317 -12.26 -19.41 -19.61
N ILE A 318 -11.01 -19.28 -20.09
CA ILE A 318 -10.70 -19.23 -21.53
C ILE A 318 -11.23 -20.48 -22.22
N LEU A 319 -10.96 -21.67 -21.69
CA LEU A 319 -11.45 -22.92 -22.27
C LEU A 319 -12.99 -22.97 -22.35
N THR A 320 -13.68 -22.47 -21.32
CA THR A 320 -15.16 -22.40 -21.34
C THR A 320 -15.68 -21.39 -22.35
N LEU A 321 -15.00 -20.26 -22.53
CA LEU A 321 -15.36 -19.24 -23.51
C LEU A 321 -15.08 -19.72 -24.94
N GLU A 322 -13.97 -20.41 -25.17
CA GLU A 322 -13.64 -21.04 -26.44
C GLU A 322 -14.70 -22.07 -26.84
N ASN A 323 -15.14 -22.92 -25.90
CA ASN A 323 -16.24 -23.86 -26.15
C ASN A 323 -17.54 -23.13 -26.50
N HIS A 324 -17.85 -22.02 -25.81
CA HIS A 324 -19.06 -21.27 -26.11
C HIS A 324 -18.99 -20.55 -27.47
N ILE A 325 -17.82 -20.04 -27.87
CA ILE A 325 -17.61 -19.46 -29.20
C ILE A 325 -17.83 -20.55 -30.27
N LEU A 326 -17.28 -21.74 -30.09
CA LEU A 326 -17.50 -22.87 -31.02
C LEU A 326 -18.99 -23.25 -31.13
N GLU A 327 -19.73 -23.24 -30.02
CA GLU A 327 -21.17 -23.47 -30.03
C GLU A 327 -21.94 -22.38 -30.80
N LEU A 328 -21.53 -21.13 -30.65
CA LEU A 328 -22.13 -19.99 -31.35
C LEU A 328 -21.80 -20.02 -32.84
N GLU A 329 -20.57 -20.33 -33.23
CA GLU A 329 -20.16 -20.50 -34.64
C GLU A 329 -20.99 -21.61 -35.31
N LEU A 330 -21.17 -22.75 -34.64
CA LEU A 330 -22.04 -23.83 -35.14
C LEU A 330 -23.51 -23.42 -35.23
N HIS A 331 -23.97 -22.49 -34.39
CA HIS A 331 -25.33 -21.98 -34.48
C HIS A 331 -25.48 -20.99 -35.65
N ASP A 332 -24.49 -20.14 -35.86
CA ASP A 332 -24.44 -19.20 -36.99
C ASP A 332 -24.40 -19.94 -38.33
N GLU A 333 -23.59 -20.99 -38.47
CA GLU A 333 -23.56 -21.85 -39.65
C GLU A 333 -24.93 -22.50 -39.95
N LYS A 334 -25.67 -22.89 -38.92
CA LYS A 334 -27.02 -23.46 -39.08
C LYS A 334 -28.02 -22.41 -39.55
N VAL A 335 -28.01 -21.23 -38.93
CA VAL A 335 -28.93 -20.14 -39.25
C VAL A 335 -28.63 -19.59 -40.65
N THR A 336 -27.37 -19.45 -41.02
CA THR A 336 -26.96 -19.06 -42.39
C THR A 336 -27.38 -20.10 -43.41
N GLY A 337 -27.20 -21.39 -43.13
CA GLY A 337 -27.71 -22.47 -43.98
C GLY A 337 -29.23 -22.46 -44.16
N GLU A 338 -29.99 -22.19 -43.08
CA GLU A 338 -31.45 -22.02 -43.16
C GLU A 338 -31.85 -20.77 -43.95
N HIS A 339 -31.11 -19.67 -43.78
CA HIS A 339 -31.32 -18.42 -44.52
C HIS A 339 -31.13 -18.63 -46.02
N ASP A 340 -30.02 -19.26 -46.42
CA ASP A 340 -29.71 -19.54 -47.83
C ASP A 340 -30.78 -20.44 -48.46
N ALA A 341 -31.22 -21.48 -47.76
CA ALA A 341 -32.29 -22.36 -48.21
C ALA A 341 -33.63 -21.62 -48.38
N LEU A 342 -33.96 -20.69 -47.47
CA LEU A 342 -35.14 -19.84 -47.59
C LEU A 342 -35.01 -18.82 -48.73
N GLN A 343 -33.82 -18.28 -48.96
CA GLN A 343 -33.54 -17.34 -50.03
C GLN A 343 -33.66 -18.01 -51.40
N GLU A 344 -33.16 -19.24 -51.55
CA GLU A 344 -33.35 -20.04 -52.77
C GLU A 344 -34.84 -20.36 -53.01
N ARG A 345 -35.57 -20.74 -51.95
CA ARG A 345 -37.03 -20.94 -52.04
C ARG A 345 -37.79 -19.66 -52.39
N LEU A 346 -37.37 -18.51 -51.87
CA LEU A 346 -37.97 -17.23 -52.25
C LEU A 346 -37.70 -16.94 -53.73
N HIS A 347 -36.47 -17.16 -54.19
CA HIS A 347 -36.10 -16.92 -55.58
C HIS A 347 -36.91 -17.78 -56.56
N THR A 348 -37.09 -19.07 -56.25
CA THR A 348 -37.93 -19.97 -57.06
C THR A 348 -39.40 -19.55 -57.08
N VAL A 349 -39.94 -19.05 -55.96
CA VAL A 349 -41.31 -18.52 -55.94
C VAL A 349 -41.42 -17.22 -56.76
N GLU A 350 -40.41 -16.36 -56.72
CA GLU A 350 -40.37 -15.13 -57.51
C GLU A 350 -40.29 -15.40 -59.02
N THR A 351 -39.51 -16.40 -59.45
CA THR A 351 -39.47 -16.82 -60.85
C THR A 351 -40.82 -17.36 -61.29
N ASN A 352 -41.43 -18.25 -60.50
CA ASN A 352 -42.76 -18.79 -60.79
C ASN A 352 -43.82 -17.68 -60.87
N ARG A 353 -43.73 -16.66 -60.00
CA ARG A 353 -44.64 -15.50 -60.04
C ARG A 353 -44.46 -14.68 -61.32
N LYS A 354 -43.23 -14.51 -61.80
CA LYS A 354 -42.93 -13.81 -63.06
C LYS A 354 -43.47 -14.60 -64.26
N GLU A 355 -43.21 -15.90 -64.32
CA GLU A 355 -43.73 -16.79 -65.37
C GLU A 355 -45.26 -16.76 -65.42
N LEU A 356 -45.93 -16.87 -64.27
CA LEU A 356 -47.39 -16.80 -64.21
C LEU A 356 -47.95 -15.43 -64.65
N ALA A 357 -47.24 -14.35 -64.36
CA ALA A 357 -47.62 -13.02 -64.82
C ALA A 357 -47.51 -12.89 -66.35
N ASP A 358 -46.45 -13.46 -66.94
CA ASP A 358 -46.26 -13.51 -68.39
C ASP A 358 -47.34 -14.38 -69.06
N GLU A 359 -47.66 -15.54 -68.50
CA GLU A 359 -48.77 -16.39 -68.95
C GLU A 359 -50.11 -15.64 -68.89
N TYR A 360 -50.36 -14.89 -67.81
CA TYR A 360 -51.58 -14.09 -67.66
C TYR A 360 -51.68 -12.99 -68.73
N ILE A 361 -50.56 -12.34 -69.08
CA ILE A 361 -50.52 -11.33 -70.15
C ILE A 361 -50.88 -11.96 -71.50
N ILE A 362 -50.28 -13.11 -71.82
CA ILE A 362 -50.56 -13.86 -73.06
C ILE A 362 -52.04 -14.26 -73.09
N LEU A 363 -52.55 -14.83 -72.00
CA LEU A 363 -53.94 -15.27 -71.91
C LEU A 363 -54.92 -14.10 -72.07
N LYS A 364 -54.64 -12.95 -71.43
CA LYS A 364 -55.43 -11.73 -71.60
C LYS A 364 -55.44 -11.26 -73.05
N SER A 365 -54.29 -11.29 -73.73
CA SER A 365 -54.20 -10.95 -75.14
C SER A 365 -55.06 -11.87 -76.01
N ASN A 366 -55.02 -13.19 -75.75
CA ASN A 366 -55.83 -14.18 -76.46
C ASN A 366 -57.33 -13.96 -76.23
N TYR A 367 -57.76 -13.71 -75.00
CA TYR A 367 -59.16 -13.37 -74.70
C TYR A 367 -59.62 -12.09 -75.40
N MET A 368 -58.78 -11.07 -75.47
CA MET A 368 -59.10 -9.83 -76.20
C MET A 368 -59.22 -10.07 -77.72
N ALA A 369 -58.40 -10.95 -78.29
CA ALA A 369 -58.50 -11.34 -79.70
C ALA A 369 -59.81 -12.11 -79.98
N LEU A 370 -60.12 -13.11 -79.15
CA LEU A 370 -61.36 -13.89 -79.26
C LEU A 370 -62.61 -13.00 -79.07
N GLY A 371 -62.55 -12.03 -78.15
CA GLY A 371 -63.61 -11.05 -77.97
C GLY A 371 -63.88 -10.22 -79.23
N LYS A 372 -62.81 -9.77 -79.93
CA LYS A 372 -62.95 -9.07 -81.21
C LYS A 372 -63.52 -9.95 -82.31
N GLU A 373 -63.10 -11.22 -82.39
CA GLU A 373 -63.68 -12.17 -83.36
C GLU A 373 -65.17 -12.42 -83.07
N HIS A 374 -65.54 -12.55 -81.80
CA HIS A 374 -66.93 -12.68 -81.40
C HIS A 374 -67.75 -11.44 -81.77
N GLU A 375 -67.26 -10.24 -81.50
CA GLU A 375 -67.91 -8.98 -81.93
C GLU A 375 -68.07 -8.89 -83.45
N GLN A 376 -67.09 -9.34 -84.22
CA GLN A 376 -67.17 -9.39 -85.68
C GLN A 376 -68.26 -10.37 -86.15
N GLU A 377 -68.38 -11.55 -85.54
CA GLU A 377 -69.45 -12.50 -85.87
C GLU A 377 -70.83 -11.99 -85.45
N VAL A 378 -70.93 -11.29 -84.31
CA VAL A 378 -72.17 -10.61 -83.91
C VAL A 378 -72.56 -9.55 -84.95
N ALA A 379 -71.63 -8.71 -85.38
CA ALA A 379 -71.88 -7.71 -86.42
C ALA A 379 -72.33 -8.34 -87.76
N LYS A 380 -71.69 -9.43 -88.21
CA LYS A 380 -72.13 -10.18 -89.38
C LYS A 380 -73.54 -10.76 -89.22
N ASN A 381 -73.87 -11.30 -88.04
CA ASN A 381 -75.21 -11.82 -87.75
C ASN A 381 -76.27 -10.71 -87.72
N GLU A 382 -75.91 -9.53 -87.23
CA GLU A 382 -76.77 -8.33 -87.29
C GLU A 382 -76.98 -7.87 -88.74
N GLU A 383 -75.93 -7.83 -89.57
CA GLU A 383 -76.02 -7.55 -91.00
C GLU A 383 -76.91 -8.57 -91.72
N LEU A 384 -76.70 -9.87 -91.50
CA LEU A 384 -77.55 -10.93 -92.05
C LEU A 384 -79.00 -10.82 -91.55
N SER A 385 -79.22 -10.43 -90.30
CA SER A 385 -80.57 -10.18 -89.77
C SER A 385 -81.24 -8.99 -90.46
N ILE A 386 -80.49 -7.93 -90.76
CA ILE A 386 -80.98 -6.78 -91.53
C ILE A 386 -81.26 -7.19 -92.99
N GLU A 387 -80.41 -8.00 -93.61
CA GLU A 387 -80.63 -8.54 -94.96
C GLU A 387 -81.88 -9.43 -95.01
N LEU A 388 -82.08 -10.30 -94.02
CA LEU A 388 -83.30 -11.10 -93.89
C LEU A 388 -84.54 -10.23 -93.70
N LEU A 389 -84.44 -9.17 -92.88
CA LEU A 389 -85.51 -8.18 -92.71
C LEU A 389 -85.83 -7.47 -94.04
N ASN A 390 -84.81 -7.13 -94.82
CA ASN A 390 -84.95 -6.52 -96.15
C ASN A 390 -85.55 -7.50 -97.17
N LEU A 391 -85.21 -8.80 -97.11
CA LEU A 391 -85.85 -9.84 -97.92
C LEU A 391 -87.33 -10.05 -97.54
N VAL A 392 -87.66 -9.98 -96.25
CA VAL A 392 -89.05 -10.00 -95.77
C VAL A 392 -89.80 -8.75 -96.23
N ASN A 393 -89.17 -7.58 -96.18
CA ASN A 393 -89.76 -6.32 -96.63
C ASN A 393 -89.96 -6.29 -98.15
N THR A 394 -89.00 -6.77 -98.94
CA THR A 394 -89.15 -6.91 -100.40
C THR A 394 -90.24 -7.90 -100.79
N ARG A 395 -90.41 -9.00 -100.03
CA ARG A 395 -91.54 -9.93 -100.14
C ARG A 395 -92.88 -9.28 -99.78
N SER A 396 -92.89 -8.30 -98.87
CA SER A 396 -94.09 -7.53 -98.51
C SER A 396 -94.46 -6.42 -99.52
N SER A 397 -93.53 -6.01 -100.39
CA SER A 397 -93.73 -4.98 -101.43
C SER A 397 -94.12 -5.54 -102.82
N ILE A 398 -94.53 -6.81 -102.90
CA ILE A 398 -95.12 -7.38 -104.13
C ILE A 398 -96.65 -7.14 -104.11
N PRO A 399 -97.22 -6.35 -105.03
CA PRO A 399 -98.67 -6.13 -105.10
C PRO A 399 -99.41 -7.37 -105.57
N GLN A 400 -100.49 -7.73 -104.88
CA GLN A 400 -101.45 -8.76 -105.28
C GLN A 400 -101.95 -8.54 -106.72
N SER A 401 -101.74 -9.53 -107.57
CA SER A 401 -102.32 -9.61 -108.92
C SER A 401 -102.45 -11.08 -109.33
N TRP A 402 -103.68 -11.59 -109.24
CA TRP A 402 -104.21 -12.89 -109.71
C TRP A 402 -103.66 -14.14 -108.99
N SER A 403 -104.41 -14.77 -108.07
CA SER A 403 -105.64 -15.56 -108.26
C SER A 403 -105.38 -16.95 -108.85
N ASN A 404 -105.86 -17.94 -108.10
CA ASN A 404 -106.08 -19.36 -108.44
C ASN A 404 -104.86 -20.28 -108.37
N TYR A 405 -104.57 -20.82 -107.19
CA TYR A 405 -104.79 -22.24 -106.86
C TYR A 405 -104.82 -22.37 -105.32
N SER A 406 -105.74 -23.19 -104.81
CA SER A 406 -106.12 -23.30 -103.40
C SER A 406 -104.94 -23.45 -102.43
N PRO A 407 -104.90 -22.67 -101.34
CA PRO A 407 -103.86 -22.76 -100.33
C PRO A 407 -104.35 -23.58 -99.10
N SER A 408 -103.36 -24.03 -98.31
CA SER A 408 -103.47 -24.18 -96.85
C SER A 408 -104.12 -25.44 -96.26
N GLN A 409 -103.30 -26.35 -95.73
CA GLN A 409 -103.64 -27.06 -94.48
C GLN A 409 -102.44 -27.47 -93.61
N ALA A 410 -101.18 -27.36 -94.07
CA ALA A 410 -100.02 -27.85 -93.29
C ALA A 410 -99.25 -26.74 -92.53
N LEU A 411 -99.25 -25.49 -93.00
CA LEU A 411 -98.41 -24.43 -92.41
C LEU A 411 -99.08 -23.64 -91.27
N ALA A 412 -100.40 -23.79 -91.08
CA ALA A 412 -101.12 -23.16 -89.97
C ALA A 412 -100.92 -23.89 -88.64
N ASN A 413 -100.58 -25.19 -88.67
CA ASN A 413 -100.34 -25.97 -87.45
C ASN A 413 -98.95 -25.74 -86.87
N GLU A 414 -97.97 -25.36 -87.69
CA GLU A 414 -96.60 -25.13 -87.24
C GLU A 414 -96.45 -23.73 -86.62
N THR A 415 -97.16 -22.73 -87.15
CA THR A 415 -97.24 -21.40 -86.52
C THR A 415 -98.08 -21.39 -85.24
N LEU A 416 -99.13 -22.22 -85.13
CA LEU A 416 -99.89 -22.42 -83.90
C LEU A 416 -99.04 -23.14 -82.82
N ALA A 417 -98.22 -24.12 -83.21
CA ALA A 417 -97.36 -24.88 -82.30
C ALA A 417 -96.13 -24.09 -81.80
N GLU A 418 -95.63 -23.12 -82.56
CA GLU A 418 -94.60 -22.18 -82.09
C GLU A 418 -95.20 -21.07 -81.20
N LEU A 419 -96.43 -20.62 -81.48
CA LEU A 419 -97.18 -19.72 -80.59
C LEU A 419 -97.52 -20.41 -79.27
N GLU A 420 -97.92 -21.69 -79.27
CA GLU A 420 -98.14 -22.47 -78.04
C GLU A 420 -96.86 -22.71 -77.24
N ARG A 421 -95.69 -22.82 -77.88
CA ARG A 421 -94.40 -22.94 -77.17
C ARG A 421 -93.98 -21.63 -76.51
N VAL A 422 -94.16 -20.49 -77.18
CA VAL A 422 -93.94 -19.16 -76.58
C VAL A 422 -94.98 -18.86 -75.49
N GLN A 423 -96.24 -19.26 -75.70
CA GLN A 423 -97.32 -19.13 -74.73
C GLN A 423 -97.10 -20.06 -73.52
N ALA A 424 -96.48 -21.24 -73.68
CA ALA A 424 -96.10 -22.14 -72.58
C ALA A 424 -94.92 -21.60 -71.74
N VAL A 425 -93.98 -20.88 -72.34
CA VAL A 425 -92.89 -20.19 -71.61
C VAL A 425 -93.44 -18.97 -70.86
N VAL A 426 -94.38 -18.22 -71.46
CA VAL A 426 -95.06 -17.09 -70.82
C VAL A 426 -96.03 -17.56 -69.73
N HIS A 427 -96.69 -18.71 -69.86
CA HIS A 427 -97.50 -19.31 -68.79
C HIS A 427 -96.65 -19.85 -67.63
N ARG A 428 -95.42 -20.32 -67.88
CA ARG A 428 -94.48 -20.71 -66.80
C ARG A 428 -93.93 -19.51 -66.02
N LEU A 429 -93.80 -18.34 -66.65
CA LEU A 429 -93.33 -17.11 -65.99
C LEU A 429 -94.46 -16.24 -65.41
N SER A 430 -95.72 -16.45 -65.85
CA SER A 430 -96.90 -15.71 -65.35
C SER A 430 -97.70 -16.43 -64.27
N ALA A 431 -97.44 -17.71 -63.99
CA ALA A 431 -98.06 -18.49 -62.90
C ALA A 431 -97.49 -18.18 -61.49
N ARG A 432 -97.12 -16.93 -61.22
CA ARG A 432 -96.88 -16.47 -59.84
C ARG A 432 -97.21 -15.00 -59.64
N LYS A 433 -98.44 -14.60 -59.97
CA LYS A 433 -99.08 -13.41 -59.39
C LYS A 433 -100.48 -13.75 -58.91
N VAL A 434 -100.56 -13.80 -57.58
CA VAL A 434 -101.76 -13.98 -56.75
C VAL A 434 -102.70 -12.79 -56.94
N LYS A 435 -104.01 -13.06 -57.09
CA LYS A 435 -105.08 -12.05 -56.94
C LYS A 435 -105.62 -12.07 -55.50
N PRO A 436 -106.04 -10.91 -54.97
CA PRO A 436 -106.49 -10.74 -53.59
C PRO A 436 -107.97 -11.16 -53.49
N GLU A 437 -108.32 -11.89 -52.42
CA GLU A 437 -109.67 -12.05 -51.81
C GLU A 437 -110.06 -13.47 -51.34
N ASP A 438 -109.16 -14.47 -51.38
CA ASP A 438 -109.27 -15.59 -50.45
C ASP A 438 -108.73 -15.18 -49.07
N ILE A 439 -109.54 -14.39 -48.37
CA ILE A 439 -109.39 -13.92 -46.99
C ILE A 439 -109.69 -15.10 -46.06
N VAL A 440 -108.78 -16.08 -46.01
CA VAL A 440 -108.39 -16.80 -44.80
C VAL A 440 -106.94 -17.22 -45.04
N ALA A 441 -105.98 -16.52 -44.44
CA ALA A 441 -104.60 -16.99 -44.41
C ALA A 441 -104.58 -18.36 -43.72
N SER A 442 -104.46 -19.43 -44.50
CA SER A 442 -104.14 -20.77 -44.04
C SER A 442 -103.01 -20.67 -43.01
N GLU A 443 -103.13 -21.34 -41.86
CA GLU A 443 -102.05 -21.43 -40.87
C GLU A 443 -100.70 -21.78 -41.50
N HIS A 444 -100.70 -22.41 -42.67
CA HIS A 444 -99.50 -22.71 -43.44
C HIS A 444 -98.76 -21.47 -43.97
N GLU A 445 -99.46 -20.45 -44.46
CA GLU A 445 -98.88 -19.17 -44.92
C GLU A 445 -98.46 -18.32 -43.73
N ARG A 446 -99.22 -18.32 -42.63
CA ARG A 446 -98.84 -17.66 -41.37
C ARG A 446 -97.60 -18.31 -40.74
N ARG A 447 -97.49 -19.65 -40.75
CA ARG A 447 -96.29 -20.43 -40.36
C ARG A 447 -95.13 -20.28 -41.35
N LYS A 448 -95.39 -19.97 -42.63
CA LYS A 448 -94.34 -19.66 -43.62
C LYS A 448 -93.79 -18.26 -43.41
N LEU A 449 -94.67 -17.28 -43.18
CA LEU A 449 -94.30 -15.91 -42.86
C LEU A 449 -93.61 -15.84 -41.50
N GLU A 450 -94.09 -16.58 -40.49
CA GLU A 450 -93.38 -16.79 -39.21
C GLU A 450 -92.04 -17.49 -39.42
N ARG A 451 -91.93 -18.51 -40.27
CA ARG A 451 -90.62 -19.11 -40.61
C ARG A 451 -89.69 -18.16 -41.38
N HIS A 452 -90.20 -17.19 -42.13
CA HIS A 452 -89.37 -16.21 -42.85
C HIS A 452 -89.05 -14.95 -42.01
N LEU A 453 -89.95 -14.53 -41.11
CA LEU A 453 -89.74 -13.42 -40.17
C LEU A 453 -88.95 -13.86 -38.92
N LEU A 454 -89.20 -15.07 -38.40
CA LEU A 454 -88.49 -15.67 -37.26
C LEU A 454 -87.31 -16.55 -37.69
N GLY A 455 -87.27 -17.07 -38.93
CA GLY A 455 -86.11 -17.83 -39.43
C GLY A 455 -84.84 -16.99 -39.51
N ASN A 456 -84.99 -15.67 -39.64
CA ASN A 456 -83.88 -14.73 -39.52
C ASN A 456 -83.58 -14.36 -38.06
N GLN A 457 -84.48 -14.61 -37.10
CA GLN A 457 -84.25 -14.26 -35.70
C GLN A 457 -83.18 -15.15 -35.07
N ASP A 458 -83.15 -16.43 -35.40
CA ASP A 458 -82.09 -17.34 -34.94
C ASP A 458 -80.76 -17.06 -35.64
N HIS A 459 -80.80 -16.63 -36.91
CA HIS A 459 -79.61 -16.17 -37.63
C HIS A 459 -79.04 -14.87 -37.03
N ILE A 460 -79.89 -13.87 -36.77
CA ILE A 460 -79.51 -12.61 -36.12
C ILE A 460 -79.03 -12.86 -34.69
N LYS A 461 -79.66 -13.75 -33.92
CA LYS A 461 -79.17 -14.16 -32.59
C LYS A 461 -77.80 -14.83 -32.69
N ALA A 462 -77.60 -15.72 -33.65
CA ALA A 462 -76.31 -16.37 -33.87
C ALA A 462 -75.22 -15.37 -34.31
N GLU A 463 -75.57 -14.37 -35.12
CA GLU A 463 -74.65 -13.27 -35.48
C GLU A 463 -74.35 -12.36 -34.30
N ILE A 464 -75.33 -12.01 -33.47
CA ILE A 464 -75.13 -11.23 -32.24
C ILE A 464 -74.25 -12.00 -31.26
N GLU A 465 -74.47 -13.31 -31.10
CA GLU A 465 -73.65 -14.15 -30.24
C GLU A 465 -72.22 -14.27 -30.78
N LYS A 466 -72.05 -14.40 -32.11
CA LYS A 466 -70.72 -14.32 -32.75
C LYS A 466 -70.06 -12.96 -32.51
N MET A 467 -70.77 -11.86 -32.71
CA MET A 467 -70.25 -10.50 -32.44
C MET A 467 -69.85 -10.35 -30.97
N LYS A 468 -70.69 -10.83 -30.04
CA LYS A 468 -70.41 -10.81 -28.61
C LYS A 468 -69.17 -11.65 -28.26
N GLN A 469 -69.05 -12.86 -28.78
CA GLN A 469 -67.86 -13.70 -28.60
C GLN A 469 -66.60 -13.05 -29.18
N THR A 470 -66.69 -12.37 -30.33
CA THR A 470 -65.56 -11.61 -30.87
C THR A 470 -65.19 -10.41 -30.00
N TYR A 471 -66.17 -9.69 -29.45
CA TYR A 471 -65.94 -8.59 -28.51
C TYR A 471 -65.32 -9.08 -27.20
N ASP A 472 -65.84 -10.17 -26.62
CA ASP A 472 -65.31 -10.78 -25.40
C ASP A 472 -63.87 -11.28 -25.62
N SER A 473 -63.58 -11.87 -26.79
CA SER A 473 -62.22 -12.27 -27.16
C SER A 473 -61.28 -11.07 -27.33
N GLN A 474 -61.75 -9.98 -27.95
CA GLN A 474 -60.98 -8.74 -28.07
C GLN A 474 -60.74 -8.09 -26.69
N GLN A 475 -61.74 -8.08 -25.81
CA GLN A 475 -61.63 -7.55 -24.46
C GLN A 475 -60.65 -8.35 -23.61
N GLN A 476 -60.71 -9.69 -23.66
CA GLN A 476 -59.73 -10.55 -22.99
C GLN A 476 -58.30 -10.32 -23.52
N LYS A 477 -58.12 -10.14 -24.83
CA LYS A 477 -56.81 -9.81 -25.42
C LYS A 477 -56.27 -8.48 -24.91
N LEU A 478 -57.14 -7.46 -24.78
CA LEU A 478 -56.77 -6.17 -24.22
C LEU A 478 -56.41 -6.27 -22.73
N GLU A 479 -57.21 -6.98 -21.93
CA GLU A 479 -56.94 -7.23 -20.51
C GLU A 479 -55.61 -7.97 -20.31
N GLN A 480 -55.36 -9.02 -21.10
CA GLN A 480 -54.08 -9.74 -21.09
C GLN A 480 -52.91 -8.82 -21.44
N ARG A 481 -53.06 -7.92 -22.41
CA ARG A 481 -52.04 -6.96 -22.81
C ARG A 481 -51.76 -5.92 -21.72
N VAL A 482 -52.79 -5.46 -21.01
CA VAL A 482 -52.64 -4.56 -19.85
C VAL A 482 -51.91 -5.28 -18.70
N VAL A 483 -52.24 -6.55 -18.43
CA VAL A 483 -51.55 -7.34 -17.41
C VAL A 483 -50.09 -7.58 -17.80
N ALA A 484 -49.80 -7.88 -19.07
CA ALA A 484 -48.45 -8.04 -19.58
C ALA A 484 -47.62 -6.76 -19.43
N MET A 485 -48.14 -5.61 -19.89
CA MET A 485 -47.49 -4.31 -19.70
C MET A 485 -47.31 -3.97 -18.20
N GLY A 486 -48.26 -4.34 -17.34
CA GLY A 486 -48.15 -4.17 -15.89
C GLY A 486 -47.00 -4.98 -15.29
N LYS A 487 -46.79 -6.23 -15.75
CA LYS A 487 -45.65 -7.07 -15.34
C LYS A 487 -44.32 -6.51 -15.86
N GLU A 488 -44.26 -6.09 -17.12
CA GLU A 488 -43.07 -5.46 -17.71
C GLU A 488 -42.68 -4.17 -16.98
N LEU A 489 -43.66 -3.32 -16.66
CA LEU A 489 -43.43 -2.09 -15.89
C LEU A 489 -42.91 -2.41 -14.47
N GLN A 490 -43.45 -3.42 -13.80
CA GLN A 490 -42.93 -3.84 -12.50
C GLN A 490 -41.52 -4.40 -12.58
N GLN A 491 -41.22 -5.19 -13.61
CA GLN A 491 -39.88 -5.73 -13.82
C GLN A 491 -38.88 -4.62 -14.12
N SER A 492 -39.23 -3.65 -14.98
CA SER A 492 -38.43 -2.46 -15.25
C SER A 492 -38.16 -1.66 -13.97
N LYS A 493 -39.19 -1.42 -13.13
CA LYS A 493 -39.01 -0.76 -11.82
C LYS A 493 -38.08 -1.51 -10.87
N ARG A 494 -38.12 -2.85 -10.86
CA ARG A 494 -37.18 -3.66 -10.06
C ARG A 494 -35.76 -3.53 -10.58
N VAL A 495 -35.55 -3.60 -11.89
CA VAL A 495 -34.24 -3.40 -12.51
C VAL A 495 -33.67 -2.03 -12.17
N ILE A 496 -34.48 -0.95 -12.28
CA ILE A 496 -34.06 0.42 -11.92
C ILE A 496 -33.64 0.53 -10.45
N ARG A 497 -34.39 -0.08 -9.52
CA ARG A 497 -34.00 -0.08 -8.09
C ARG A 497 -32.71 -0.85 -7.85
N ASN A 498 -32.54 -1.99 -8.52
CA ASN A 498 -31.33 -2.80 -8.40
C ASN A 498 -30.11 -2.05 -8.95
N THR A 499 -30.23 -1.33 -10.08
CA THR A 499 -29.15 -0.51 -10.61
C THR A 499 -28.85 0.69 -9.71
N GLN A 500 -29.87 1.33 -9.13
CA GLN A 500 -29.68 2.38 -8.12
C GLN A 500 -28.94 1.88 -6.87
N HIS A 501 -29.31 0.71 -6.33
CA HIS A 501 -28.61 0.11 -5.20
C HIS A 501 -27.13 -0.17 -5.53
N LYS A 502 -26.85 -0.78 -6.69
CA LYS A 502 -25.47 -1.02 -7.16
C LYS A 502 -24.68 0.27 -7.33
N LEU A 503 -25.30 1.34 -7.86
CA LEU A 503 -24.66 2.66 -7.99
C LEU A 503 -24.29 3.25 -6.63
N VAL A 504 -25.18 3.12 -5.62
CA VAL A 504 -24.91 3.59 -4.26
C VAL A 504 -23.77 2.77 -3.63
N GLU A 505 -23.79 1.44 -3.77
CA GLU A 505 -22.70 0.58 -3.31
C GLU A 505 -21.35 0.95 -3.93
N GLN A 506 -21.31 1.13 -5.25
CA GLN A 506 -20.10 1.59 -5.96
C GLN A 506 -19.66 2.98 -5.50
N SER A 507 -20.59 3.90 -5.26
CA SER A 507 -20.29 5.25 -4.75
C SER A 507 -19.67 5.21 -3.35
N VAL A 508 -20.16 4.33 -2.48
CA VAL A 508 -19.61 4.13 -1.13
C VAL A 508 -18.19 3.57 -1.22
N VAL A 509 -17.96 2.55 -2.05
CA VAL A 509 -16.62 1.97 -2.24
C VAL A 509 -15.64 3.02 -2.77
N LEU A 510 -16.04 3.82 -3.76
CA LEU A 510 -15.22 4.90 -4.31
C LEU A 510 -14.87 5.96 -3.26
N LEU A 511 -15.81 6.34 -2.39
CA LEU A 511 -15.55 7.28 -1.31
C LEU A 511 -14.58 6.70 -0.27
N THR A 512 -14.72 5.42 0.07
CA THR A 512 -13.81 4.76 1.02
C THR A 512 -12.39 4.64 0.47
N SER A 513 -12.23 4.27 -0.81
CA SER A 513 -10.91 4.20 -1.45
C SER A 513 -10.28 5.58 -1.61
N GLN A 514 -11.07 6.61 -1.89
CA GLN A 514 -10.60 8.00 -1.93
C GLN A 514 -10.12 8.51 -0.55
N SER A 515 -10.77 8.08 0.54
CA SER A 515 -10.30 8.38 1.90
C SER A 515 -8.96 7.72 2.18
N GLN A 516 -8.81 6.43 1.86
CA GLN A 516 -7.57 5.67 2.03
C GLN A 516 -6.42 6.28 1.22
N LEU A 517 -6.68 6.72 -0.01
CA LEU A 517 -5.68 7.39 -0.84
C LEU A 517 -5.16 8.67 -0.17
N LYS A 518 -6.05 9.48 0.41
CA LYS A 518 -5.67 10.69 1.16
C LYS A 518 -4.87 10.38 2.42
N GLU A 519 -5.22 9.32 3.15
CA GLU A 519 -4.47 8.88 4.32
C GLU A 519 -3.04 8.48 3.94
N VAL A 520 -2.88 7.68 2.89
CA VAL A 520 -1.56 7.27 2.37
C VAL A 520 -0.76 8.47 1.83
N GLU A 521 -1.41 9.43 1.18
CA GLU A 521 -0.74 10.68 0.75
C GLU A 521 -0.20 11.48 1.95
N VAL A 522 -0.97 11.55 3.04
CA VAL A 522 -0.53 12.21 4.27
C VAL A 522 0.63 11.44 4.92
N GLU A 523 0.56 10.12 5.02
CA GLU A 523 1.66 9.29 5.54
C GLU A 523 2.94 9.44 4.70
N ASN A 524 2.82 9.44 3.37
CA ASN A 524 3.96 9.66 2.49
C ASN A 524 4.58 11.05 2.72
N SER A 525 3.75 12.08 2.91
CA SER A 525 4.24 13.43 3.24
C SER A 525 4.95 13.49 4.60
N GLN A 526 4.48 12.74 5.61
CA GLN A 526 5.10 12.65 6.93
C GLN A 526 6.43 11.91 6.86
N LEU A 527 6.50 10.78 6.15
CA LEU A 527 7.75 10.02 5.95
C LEU A 527 8.79 10.86 5.18
N GLN A 528 8.37 11.63 4.18
CA GLN A 528 9.25 12.57 3.48
C GLN A 528 9.79 13.67 4.40
N LEU A 529 9.00 14.13 5.36
CA LEU A 529 9.45 15.10 6.36
C LEU A 529 10.49 14.48 7.30
N GLN A 530 10.23 13.28 7.83
CA GLN A 530 11.15 12.54 8.68
C GLN A 530 12.49 12.26 7.98
N LEU A 531 12.46 11.87 6.71
CA LEU A 531 13.68 11.70 5.91
C LEU A 531 14.46 13.01 5.74
N LYS A 532 13.78 14.15 5.61
CA LYS A 532 14.44 15.46 5.54
C LYS A 532 15.08 15.85 6.87
N GLU A 533 14.36 15.67 7.98
CA GLU A 533 14.87 15.93 9.32
C GLU A 533 16.10 15.07 9.63
N LEU A 534 16.03 13.77 9.38
CA LEU A 534 17.14 12.85 9.60
C LEU A 534 18.36 13.21 8.73
N ASN A 535 18.14 13.56 7.45
CA ASN A 535 19.23 14.01 6.58
C ASN A 535 19.86 15.33 7.07
N GLU A 536 19.05 16.26 7.57
CA GLU A 536 19.56 17.51 8.14
C GLU A 536 20.37 17.25 9.41
N GLU A 537 19.93 16.34 10.28
CA GLU A 537 20.69 15.92 11.45
C GLU A 537 22.06 15.32 11.08
N TYR A 538 22.12 14.44 10.07
CA TYR A 538 23.38 13.88 9.57
C TYR A 538 24.30 14.97 9.00
N ARG A 539 23.75 15.91 8.22
CA ARG A 539 24.50 17.06 7.69
C ARG A 539 25.03 17.95 8.82
N CYS A 540 24.24 18.23 9.84
CA CYS A 540 24.66 19.01 11.02
C CYS A 540 25.78 18.32 11.78
N ARG A 541 25.67 17.00 12.06
CA ARG A 541 26.72 16.24 12.77
C ARG A 541 28.03 16.23 12.00
N LEU A 542 27.99 15.95 10.69
CA LEU A 542 29.18 15.98 9.83
C LEU A 542 29.82 17.38 9.80
N THR A 543 28.99 18.42 9.68
CA THR A 543 29.47 19.81 9.71
C THR A 543 30.14 20.14 11.04
N GLN A 544 29.59 19.66 12.16
CA GLN A 544 30.18 19.85 13.48
C GLN A 544 31.52 19.13 13.61
N TYR A 545 31.62 17.87 13.16
CA TYR A 545 32.90 17.14 13.17
C TYR A 545 33.99 17.85 12.35
N ILE A 546 33.64 18.38 11.18
CA ILE A 546 34.59 19.12 10.34
C ILE A 546 35.02 20.43 11.03
N LYS A 547 34.10 21.13 11.71
CA LYS A 547 34.42 22.33 12.50
C LYS A 547 35.30 22.02 13.71
N ASP A 548 34.99 20.96 14.46
CA ASP A 548 35.78 20.54 15.62
C ASP A 548 37.20 20.14 15.21
N LEU A 549 37.35 19.47 14.05
CA LEU A 549 38.65 19.17 13.46
C LEU A 549 39.41 20.44 13.05
N ALA A 550 38.73 21.42 12.45
CA ALA A 550 39.33 22.70 12.09
C ALA A 550 39.78 23.50 13.33
N GLU A 551 38.95 23.53 14.39
CA GLU A 551 39.28 24.16 15.67
C GLU A 551 40.44 23.46 16.39
N TYR A 552 40.48 22.12 16.36
CA TYR A 552 41.60 21.34 16.89
C TYR A 552 42.91 21.67 16.15
N MET A 553 42.87 21.74 14.83
CA MET A 553 44.05 22.09 14.01
C MET A 553 44.52 23.54 14.26
N ASP A 554 43.60 24.49 14.39
CA ASP A 554 43.90 25.88 14.70
C ASP A 554 44.35 26.08 16.19
N SER A 555 43.93 25.21 17.11
CA SER A 555 44.40 25.24 18.51
C SER A 555 45.81 24.67 18.67
N LYS A 556 46.16 23.66 17.87
CA LYS A 556 47.49 23.01 17.88
C LYS A 556 48.58 23.90 17.29
N SER A 557 48.25 24.76 16.32
CA SER A 557 49.18 25.77 15.76
C SER A 557 49.46 26.92 16.73
N ASN A 558 48.53 27.25 17.63
CA ASN A 558 48.70 28.29 18.64
C ASN A 558 49.59 27.86 19.83
N ALA A 559 49.72 26.56 20.09
CA ALA A 559 50.52 26.02 21.19
C ALA A 559 52.05 25.99 20.91
N SER A 560 52.49 26.20 19.66
CA SER A 560 53.92 26.12 19.27
C SER A 560 54.66 27.46 19.23
N LYS A 561 54.19 28.49 19.95
CA LYS A 561 54.85 29.81 19.97
C LYS A 561 56.20 29.78 20.70
N VAL A 562 57.28 29.64 19.92
CA VAL A 562 58.60 30.19 20.24
C VAL A 562 58.56 31.71 19.98
N PRO A 563 59.07 32.56 20.89
CA PRO A 563 58.96 34.00 20.74
C PRO A 563 60.04 34.52 19.78
N ASN A 564 59.73 34.61 18.49
CA ASN A 564 60.16 35.71 17.61
C ASN A 564 59.68 35.55 16.16
N LYS A 565 59.23 36.69 15.61
CA LYS A 565 58.89 37.04 14.22
C LYS A 565 57.43 36.82 13.73
N VAL A 566 56.84 37.99 13.45
CA VAL A 566 55.74 38.39 12.53
C VAL A 566 54.34 37.78 12.78
N PRO A 567 53.33 38.63 13.08
CA PRO A 567 51.95 38.21 13.28
C PRO A 567 51.11 38.41 12.01
N ALA A 568 50.88 37.33 11.26
CA ALA A 568 49.73 37.18 10.37
C ALA A 568 49.69 35.69 9.94
N ASP A 569 48.55 35.19 9.50
CA ASP A 569 48.51 34.00 8.63
C ASP A 569 48.50 32.58 9.25
N HIS A 570 48.04 32.39 10.50
CA HIS A 570 47.85 31.02 11.06
C HIS A 570 46.42 30.70 11.57
N ALA A 571 45.43 31.53 11.25
CA ALA A 571 44.01 31.30 11.55
C ALA A 571 43.20 30.92 10.29
N TYR A 572 43.72 29.99 9.49
CA TYR A 572 43.20 29.71 8.15
C TYR A 572 42.30 28.50 8.05
N MET A 573 42.48 27.44 8.85
CA MET A 573 41.73 26.20 8.61
C MET A 573 40.24 26.40 8.92
N LYS A 574 39.90 27.01 10.06
CA LYS A 574 38.51 27.33 10.40
C LYS A 574 37.87 28.28 9.38
N ARG A 575 38.56 29.36 8.99
CA ARG A 575 38.03 30.32 7.99
C ARG A 575 37.85 29.70 6.61
N PHE A 576 38.77 28.85 6.18
CA PHE A 576 38.72 28.13 4.90
C PHE A 576 37.58 27.10 4.90
N VAL A 577 37.47 26.32 5.97
CA VAL A 577 36.38 25.36 6.18
C VAL A 577 35.03 26.07 6.26
N ASP A 578 34.93 27.20 6.97
CA ASP A 578 33.70 27.99 7.06
C ASP A 578 33.31 28.59 5.69
N GLY A 579 34.29 29.03 4.90
CA GLY A 579 34.10 29.46 3.51
C GLY A 579 33.59 28.32 2.62
N MET A 580 34.29 27.18 2.62
CA MET A 580 33.91 25.98 1.85
C MET A 580 32.51 25.48 2.21
N LEU A 581 32.19 25.39 3.51
CA LEU A 581 30.86 24.98 3.97
C LEU A 581 29.78 26.00 3.58
N LYS A 582 30.11 27.29 3.52
CA LYS A 582 29.18 28.34 3.04
C LYS A 582 28.91 28.18 1.54
N ASP A 583 29.94 27.91 0.75
CA ASP A 583 29.81 27.70 -0.69
C ASP A 583 29.05 26.41 -1.01
N ILE A 584 29.33 25.32 -0.28
CA ILE A 584 28.59 24.05 -0.37
C ILE A 584 27.11 24.26 -0.01
N ARG A 585 26.80 24.97 1.08
CA ARG A 585 25.41 25.30 1.44
C ARG A 585 24.72 26.15 0.37
N ALA A 586 25.42 27.14 -0.20
CA ALA A 586 24.87 27.98 -1.26
C ALA A 586 24.61 27.19 -2.56
N ALA A 587 25.53 26.31 -2.96
CA ALA A 587 25.38 25.44 -4.11
C ALA A 587 24.22 24.44 -3.94
N HIS A 588 24.11 23.82 -2.76
CA HIS A 588 22.97 22.93 -2.44
C HIS A 588 21.64 23.68 -2.43
N LYS A 589 21.59 24.88 -1.82
CA LYS A 589 20.38 25.70 -1.81
C LYS A 589 19.94 26.09 -3.23
N SER A 590 20.87 26.50 -4.08
CA SER A 590 20.59 26.80 -5.49
C SER A 590 20.09 25.57 -6.25
N ARG A 591 20.71 24.41 -6.05
CA ARG A 591 20.28 23.15 -6.68
C ARG A 591 18.92 22.68 -6.17
N GLU A 592 18.65 22.81 -4.87
CA GLU A 592 17.36 22.49 -4.27
C GLU A 592 16.26 23.42 -4.79
N GLU A 593 16.54 24.73 -4.94
CA GLU A 593 15.60 25.69 -5.53
C GLU A 593 15.31 25.38 -7.00
N GLN A 594 16.32 24.98 -7.78
CA GLN A 594 16.15 24.54 -9.18
C GLN A 594 15.31 23.27 -9.28
N LEU A 595 15.61 22.24 -8.47
CA LEU A 595 14.85 20.99 -8.47
C LEU A 595 13.42 21.21 -7.97
N ALA A 596 13.23 21.97 -6.90
CA ALA A 596 11.91 22.32 -6.40
C ALA A 596 11.13 23.16 -7.41
N GLY A 597 11.79 24.06 -8.14
CA GLY A 597 11.22 24.82 -9.25
C GLY A 597 10.77 23.91 -10.41
N ALA A 598 11.61 22.96 -10.81
CA ALA A 598 11.30 21.98 -11.85
C ALA A 598 10.11 21.11 -11.44
N VAL A 599 10.10 20.56 -10.21
CA VAL A 599 9.01 19.74 -9.66
C VAL A 599 7.70 20.52 -9.59
N ARG A 600 7.73 21.79 -9.13
CA ARG A 600 6.53 22.65 -9.16
C ARG A 600 6.06 22.88 -10.59
N GLY A 601 6.97 23.12 -11.53
CA GLY A 601 6.65 23.23 -12.95
C GLY A 601 5.98 21.98 -13.52
N TYR A 602 6.51 20.78 -13.22
CA TYR A 602 5.92 19.50 -13.61
C TYR A 602 4.52 19.32 -13.00
N LYS A 603 4.36 19.62 -11.71
CA LYS A 603 3.06 19.52 -11.03
C LYS A 603 2.01 20.44 -11.66
N THR A 604 2.37 21.69 -11.96
CA THR A 604 1.45 22.63 -12.61
C THR A 604 1.10 22.19 -14.04
N ARG A 605 2.07 21.65 -14.79
CA ARG A 605 1.83 21.10 -16.13
C ARG A 605 0.90 19.88 -16.09
N MET A 606 1.16 18.93 -15.20
CA MET A 606 0.31 17.77 -14.96
C MET A 606 -1.13 18.20 -14.64
N GLN A 607 -1.30 19.13 -13.70
CA GLN A 607 -2.64 19.62 -13.33
C GLN A 607 -3.35 20.29 -14.50
N ASN A 608 -2.63 21.06 -15.32
CA ASN A 608 -3.20 21.69 -16.52
C ASN A 608 -3.54 20.67 -17.61
N LEU A 609 -2.72 19.63 -17.79
CA LEU A 609 -2.96 18.55 -18.75
C LEU A 609 -4.18 17.73 -18.34
N VAL A 610 -4.26 17.31 -17.07
CA VAL A 610 -5.40 16.58 -16.51
C VAL A 610 -6.70 17.36 -16.70
N LYS A 611 -6.71 18.68 -16.40
CA LYS A 611 -7.90 19.52 -16.62
C LYS A 611 -8.32 19.60 -18.09
N ARG A 612 -7.36 19.70 -19.01
CA ARG A 612 -7.65 19.69 -20.45
C ARG A 612 -8.17 18.34 -20.92
N HIS A 613 -7.57 17.25 -20.42
CA HIS A 613 -7.95 15.88 -20.74
C HIS A 613 -9.36 15.57 -20.21
N GLU A 614 -9.70 16.01 -18.99
CA GLU A 614 -11.04 15.92 -18.42
C GLU A 614 -12.08 16.66 -19.29
N ASN A 615 -11.78 17.90 -19.69
CA ASN A 615 -12.67 18.66 -20.59
C ASN A 615 -12.85 17.97 -21.95
N LEU A 616 -11.78 17.40 -22.51
CA LEU A 616 -11.82 16.66 -23.77
C LEU A 616 -12.65 15.37 -23.65
N LEU A 617 -12.47 14.62 -22.55
CA LEU A 617 -13.24 13.42 -22.25
C LEU A 617 -14.72 13.73 -22.06
N ILE A 618 -15.06 14.85 -21.42
CA ILE A 618 -16.45 15.31 -21.30
C ILE A 618 -17.04 15.61 -22.68
N ALA A 619 -16.31 16.34 -23.53
CA ALA A 619 -16.75 16.63 -24.90
C ALA A 619 -16.90 15.34 -25.74
N TYR A 620 -15.96 14.41 -25.62
CA TYR A 620 -16.00 13.11 -26.28
C TYR A 620 -17.19 12.28 -25.81
N ARG A 621 -17.45 12.22 -24.50
CA ARG A 621 -18.62 11.54 -23.91
C ARG A 621 -19.92 12.09 -24.48
N MET A 622 -20.07 13.41 -24.48
CA MET A 622 -21.26 14.08 -25.02
C MET A 622 -21.46 13.76 -26.51
N GLN A 623 -20.39 13.82 -27.31
CA GLN A 623 -20.45 13.49 -28.73
C GLN A 623 -20.81 12.02 -28.95
N ARG A 624 -20.25 11.11 -28.16
CA ARG A 624 -20.51 9.67 -28.24
C ARG A 624 -21.96 9.32 -27.88
N GLU A 625 -22.49 9.92 -26.81
CA GLU A 625 -23.91 9.79 -26.44
C GLU A 625 -24.82 10.36 -27.54
N GLN A 626 -24.44 11.49 -28.14
CA GLN A 626 -25.20 12.09 -29.23
C GLN A 626 -25.24 11.16 -30.47
N ILE A 627 -24.12 10.56 -30.87
CA ILE A 627 -24.05 9.58 -31.97
C ILE A 627 -24.89 8.33 -31.65
N GLN A 628 -24.78 7.82 -30.42
CA GLN A 628 -25.59 6.67 -29.98
C GLN A 628 -27.10 6.96 -29.95
N SER A 629 -27.48 8.20 -29.60
CA SER A 629 -28.89 8.63 -29.58
C SER A 629 -29.48 8.86 -30.98
N GLN A 630 -28.64 9.17 -31.97
CA GLN A 630 -29.08 9.44 -33.35
C GLN A 630 -29.35 8.17 -34.17
N GLY A 631 -28.93 6.99 -33.69
CA GLY A 631 -29.36 5.69 -34.22
C GLY A 631 -29.01 5.41 -35.68
N SER A 632 -28.08 6.14 -36.28
CA SER A 632 -27.59 5.88 -37.64
C SER A 632 -26.61 4.71 -37.62
N SER A 633 -26.96 3.62 -38.30
CA SER A 633 -26.17 2.38 -38.39
C SER A 633 -24.79 2.54 -39.04
N GLU A 634 -24.44 3.72 -39.57
CA GLU A 634 -23.21 3.98 -40.31
C GLU A 634 -22.09 4.67 -39.51
N MET A 635 -22.36 5.17 -38.29
CA MET A 635 -21.34 5.88 -37.49
C MET A 635 -20.87 5.06 -36.29
N ASP A 636 -19.58 4.69 -36.31
CA ASP A 636 -18.90 4.08 -35.17
C ASP A 636 -18.72 5.11 -34.03
N PRO A 637 -19.26 4.86 -32.83
CA PRO A 637 -19.09 5.73 -31.66
C PRO A 637 -17.65 5.77 -31.12
N GLY A 638 -16.75 4.90 -31.61
CA GLY A 638 -15.35 4.87 -31.21
C GLY A 638 -15.10 4.25 -29.82
N PRO A 639 -13.81 4.15 -29.43
CA PRO A 639 -13.38 3.39 -28.26
C PRO A 639 -13.86 4.01 -26.94
N PRO A 640 -14.18 3.19 -25.92
CA PRO A 640 -14.56 3.68 -24.60
C PRO A 640 -13.49 4.55 -23.92
N GLU A 641 -13.93 5.46 -23.05
CA GLU A 641 -13.10 6.49 -22.38
C GLU A 641 -11.85 5.96 -21.66
N PHE A 642 -11.90 4.73 -21.14
CA PHE A 642 -10.78 4.11 -20.44
C PHE A 642 -9.57 3.80 -21.34
N HIS A 643 -9.71 3.89 -22.66
CA HIS A 643 -8.58 3.77 -23.59
C HIS A 643 -7.69 5.03 -23.65
N PHE A 644 -8.16 6.16 -23.11
CA PHE A 644 -7.39 7.41 -23.07
C PHE A 644 -6.66 7.53 -21.73
N THR A 645 -5.47 6.93 -21.64
CA THR A 645 -4.58 7.05 -20.48
C THR A 645 -3.47 8.05 -20.74
N ILE A 646 -3.32 9.03 -19.85
CA ILE A 646 -2.21 10.00 -19.91
C ILE A 646 -0.91 9.26 -19.65
N THR A 647 0.01 9.33 -20.61
CA THR A 647 1.33 8.68 -20.53
C THR A 647 2.42 9.67 -20.09
N ASP A 648 3.48 9.17 -19.44
CA ASP A 648 4.58 9.99 -18.90
C ASP A 648 5.31 10.84 -19.96
N SER A 649 5.26 10.41 -21.23
CA SER A 649 5.80 11.13 -22.39
C SER A 649 5.04 12.43 -22.71
N GLU A 650 3.74 12.52 -22.40
CA GLU A 650 2.89 13.69 -22.63
C GLU A 650 3.12 14.82 -21.62
N LEU A 651 3.86 14.56 -20.55
CA LEU A 651 4.12 15.49 -19.43
C LEU A 651 5.42 16.28 -19.57
N LEU A 652 6.21 15.95 -20.60
CA LEU A 652 7.44 16.61 -21.00
C LEU A 652 7.13 17.93 -21.74
N THR A 653 8.02 18.93 -21.65
CA THR A 653 7.88 20.16 -22.47
C THR A 653 8.07 19.85 -23.94
N SER A 654 7.44 20.60 -24.87
CA SER A 654 7.58 20.30 -26.31
C SER A 654 9.04 20.24 -26.75
N THR A 655 9.90 21.08 -26.17
CA THR A 655 11.35 21.06 -26.37
C THR A 655 12.02 19.77 -25.89
N THR A 656 11.56 19.17 -24.79
CA THR A 656 12.07 17.88 -24.29
C THR A 656 11.47 16.69 -25.03
N GLN A 657 10.23 16.82 -25.54
CA GLN A 657 9.61 15.83 -26.42
C GLN A 657 10.33 15.80 -27.77
N GLU A 658 10.61 16.97 -28.36
CA GLU A 658 11.43 17.11 -29.56
C GLU A 658 12.85 16.57 -29.34
N LEU A 659 13.50 16.88 -28.21
CA LEU A 659 14.80 16.30 -27.88
C LEU A 659 14.76 14.78 -27.72
N ASN A 660 13.69 14.22 -27.19
CA ASN A 660 13.55 12.77 -27.04
C ASN A 660 13.23 12.10 -28.39
N GLN A 661 12.39 12.71 -29.24
CA GLN A 661 12.18 12.27 -30.61
C GLN A 661 13.49 12.31 -31.41
N LEU A 662 14.26 13.38 -31.29
CA LEU A 662 15.58 13.50 -31.94
C LEU A 662 16.58 12.46 -31.40
N ARG A 663 16.50 12.08 -30.13
CA ARG A 663 17.32 10.99 -29.54
C ARG A 663 16.90 9.61 -30.03
N GLU A 664 15.59 9.36 -30.14
CA GLU A 664 15.06 8.12 -30.71
C GLU A 664 15.40 7.99 -32.19
N ASP A 665 15.29 9.07 -32.96
CA ASP A 665 15.65 9.09 -34.38
C ASP A 665 17.16 8.92 -34.57
N LYS A 666 17.98 9.53 -33.70
CA LYS A 666 19.41 9.26 -33.65
C LYS A 666 19.69 7.78 -33.40
N ALA A 667 19.05 7.17 -32.40
CA ALA A 667 19.25 5.75 -32.09
C ALA A 667 18.79 4.83 -33.23
N LYS A 668 17.66 5.15 -33.90
CA LYS A 668 17.17 4.43 -35.09
C LYS A 668 18.14 4.56 -36.27
N LEU A 669 18.74 5.74 -36.47
CA LEU A 669 19.74 5.96 -37.52
C LEU A 669 21.04 5.22 -37.19
N GLU A 670 21.45 5.17 -35.93
CA GLU A 670 22.60 4.39 -35.46
C GLU A 670 22.39 2.89 -35.66
N THR A 671 21.21 2.34 -35.32
CA THR A 671 20.89 0.92 -35.57
C THR A 671 20.80 0.62 -37.06
N GLN A 672 20.20 1.50 -37.87
CA GLN A 672 20.19 1.35 -39.32
C GLN A 672 21.59 1.46 -39.95
N LEU A 673 22.48 2.29 -39.40
CA LEU A 673 23.88 2.34 -39.81
C LEU A 673 24.61 1.07 -39.44
N HIS A 674 24.36 0.52 -38.25
CA HIS A 674 24.94 -0.73 -37.79
C HIS A 674 24.48 -1.91 -38.64
N GLU A 675 23.17 -2.00 -38.94
CA GLU A 675 22.61 -3.00 -39.86
C GLU A 675 23.15 -2.85 -41.28
N ARG A 676 23.32 -1.62 -41.78
CA ARG A 676 23.92 -1.38 -43.11
C ARG A 676 25.40 -1.73 -43.13
N GLN A 677 26.14 -1.48 -42.05
CA GLN A 677 27.54 -1.89 -41.90
C GLN A 677 27.67 -3.42 -41.80
N GLU A 678 26.75 -4.10 -41.12
CA GLU A 678 26.68 -5.56 -41.08
C GLU A 678 26.28 -6.15 -42.43
N LYS A 679 25.29 -5.57 -43.12
CA LYS A 679 24.92 -5.95 -44.50
C LYS A 679 26.06 -5.69 -45.48
N LYS A 680 26.86 -4.65 -45.30
CA LYS A 680 28.07 -4.40 -46.10
C LYS A 680 29.15 -5.45 -45.83
N ARG A 681 29.38 -5.81 -44.56
CA ARG A 681 30.27 -6.93 -44.18
C ARG A 681 29.81 -8.27 -44.76
N LEU A 682 28.51 -8.51 -44.82
CA LEU A 682 27.94 -9.74 -45.42
C LEU A 682 27.95 -9.69 -46.95
N SER A 683 27.75 -8.53 -47.57
CA SER A 683 27.77 -8.32 -49.02
C SER A 683 29.17 -8.39 -49.63
N GLU A 684 30.23 -8.08 -48.88
CA GLU A 684 31.61 -8.27 -49.34
C GLU A 684 32.02 -9.75 -49.41
N SER A 685 31.19 -10.66 -48.88
CA SER A 685 31.46 -12.11 -48.83
C SER A 685 30.68 -12.95 -49.87
N SER A 686 29.82 -12.35 -50.69
CA SER A 686 29.07 -13.09 -51.71
C SER A 686 28.93 -12.27 -53.00
N ALA A 687 29.90 -12.44 -53.88
CA ALA A 687 29.80 -11.99 -55.27
C ALA A 687 28.80 -12.87 -56.04
N LEU A 688 27.72 -12.27 -56.55
CA LEU A 688 27.03 -12.63 -57.80
C LEU A 688 25.85 -11.66 -58.03
N GLY A 689 25.83 -10.99 -59.20
CA GLY A 689 24.68 -10.17 -59.66
C GLY A 689 23.46 -11.04 -60.06
N PRO A 690 22.34 -10.51 -60.64
CA PRO A 690 22.35 -9.49 -61.70
C PRO A 690 21.17 -8.47 -61.76
N SER A 691 21.35 -7.51 -62.70
CA SER A 691 20.45 -6.55 -63.39
C SER A 691 18.93 -6.55 -63.18
N LEU A 692 18.34 -5.33 -63.09
CA LEU A 692 17.48 -4.71 -64.12
C LEU A 692 16.99 -3.31 -63.65
N HIS A 693 17.09 -2.26 -64.49
CA HIS A 693 16.00 -1.33 -64.86
C HIS A 693 16.50 -0.02 -65.50
N HIS A 694 16.16 0.12 -66.78
CA HIS A 694 15.67 1.30 -67.51
C HIS A 694 16.14 2.73 -67.16
N LYS A 695 16.92 3.28 -68.10
CA LYS A 695 16.89 4.64 -68.71
C LYS A 695 16.11 5.75 -67.98
N LEU A 696 16.85 6.68 -67.38
CA LEU A 696 16.51 8.12 -67.25
C LEU A 696 17.80 8.93 -67.46
N ASP A 697 17.66 10.15 -68.01
CA ASP A 697 18.69 10.96 -68.68
C ASP A 697 20.07 11.10 -67.98
N GLU A 698 21.14 10.91 -68.76
CA GLU A 698 22.54 10.91 -68.30
C GLU A 698 22.98 12.23 -67.66
N GLU A 699 22.40 13.36 -68.06
CA GLU A 699 22.75 14.70 -67.54
C GLU A 699 22.24 14.91 -66.11
N GLY A 700 21.01 14.46 -65.80
CA GLY A 700 20.48 14.49 -64.44
C GLY A 700 21.26 13.58 -63.50
N TRP A 701 21.66 12.40 -63.99
CA TRP A 701 22.53 11.50 -63.22
C TRP A 701 23.95 12.04 -63.06
N ALA A 702 24.49 12.78 -64.03
CA ALA A 702 25.80 13.41 -63.90
C ALA A 702 25.80 14.50 -62.81
N GLU A 703 24.77 15.33 -62.77
CA GLU A 703 24.60 16.37 -61.75
C GLU A 703 24.38 15.78 -60.36
N ILE A 704 23.52 14.77 -60.22
CA ILE A 704 23.32 14.06 -58.95
C ILE A 704 24.62 13.37 -58.51
N ARG A 705 25.37 12.73 -59.41
CA ARG A 705 26.68 12.13 -59.08
C ARG A 705 27.73 13.18 -58.71
N LYS A 706 27.62 14.41 -59.20
CA LYS A 706 28.52 15.51 -58.84
C LYS A 706 28.17 16.04 -57.45
N GLN A 707 26.90 16.33 -57.19
CA GLN A 707 26.41 16.76 -55.88
C GLN A 707 26.64 15.71 -54.81
N LEU A 708 26.45 14.44 -55.13
CA LEU A 708 26.76 13.35 -54.20
C LEU A 708 28.26 13.29 -53.91
N ARG A 709 29.12 13.50 -54.91
CA ARG A 709 30.58 13.55 -54.71
C ARG A 709 31.01 14.74 -53.88
N GLU A 710 30.48 15.93 -54.16
CA GLU A 710 30.76 17.15 -53.39
C GLU A 710 30.27 17.01 -51.96
N PHE A 711 29.04 16.49 -51.74
CA PHE A 711 28.51 16.22 -50.41
C PHE A 711 29.34 15.18 -49.65
N THR A 712 29.75 14.09 -50.30
CA THR A 712 30.61 13.09 -49.66
C THR A 712 31.97 13.66 -49.30
N HIS A 713 32.55 14.53 -50.14
CA HIS A 713 33.86 15.12 -49.87
C HIS A 713 33.81 16.14 -48.74
N THR A 714 32.79 17.01 -48.71
CA THR A 714 32.65 18.01 -47.65
C THR A 714 32.32 17.37 -46.31
N THR A 715 31.39 16.40 -46.28
CA THR A 715 31.07 15.67 -45.06
C THR A 715 32.26 14.84 -44.58
N GLN A 716 33.05 14.25 -45.48
CA GLN A 716 34.26 13.54 -45.10
C GLN A 716 35.32 14.48 -44.53
N GLU A 717 35.57 15.64 -45.13
CA GLU A 717 36.49 16.63 -44.58
C GLU A 717 36.07 17.14 -43.20
N ASP A 718 34.78 17.37 -42.98
CA ASP A 718 34.26 17.85 -41.69
C ASP A 718 34.38 16.76 -40.61
N LEU A 719 34.08 15.50 -40.95
CA LEU A 719 34.27 14.37 -40.04
C LEU A 719 35.76 14.11 -39.74
N GLU A 720 36.65 14.28 -40.72
CA GLU A 720 38.10 14.16 -40.51
C GLU A 720 38.63 15.28 -39.61
N LYS A 721 38.13 16.51 -39.76
CA LYS A 721 38.43 17.63 -38.86
C LYS A 721 37.92 17.36 -37.44
N GLU A 722 36.65 16.98 -37.27
CA GLU A 722 36.10 16.63 -35.96
C GLU A 722 36.87 15.49 -35.30
N ARG A 723 37.18 14.44 -36.07
CA ARG A 723 38.00 13.33 -35.60
C ARG A 723 39.36 13.82 -35.11
N SER A 724 40.04 14.69 -35.86
CA SER A 724 41.35 15.25 -35.46
C SER A 724 41.26 16.11 -34.18
N GLN A 725 40.18 16.88 -34.01
CA GLN A 725 39.93 17.69 -32.82
C GLN A 725 39.64 16.83 -31.59
N LEU A 726 38.85 15.78 -31.74
CA LEU A 726 38.56 14.84 -30.67
C LEU A 726 39.82 14.03 -30.28
N LEU A 727 40.66 13.67 -31.25
CA LEU A 727 41.89 12.94 -31.00
C LEU A 727 42.90 13.81 -30.23
N THR A 728 43.00 15.10 -30.55
CA THR A 728 43.82 16.05 -29.79
C THR A 728 43.29 16.28 -28.38
N GLN A 729 41.97 16.42 -28.21
CA GLN A 729 41.35 16.52 -26.88
C GLN A 729 41.59 15.25 -26.04
N ALA A 730 41.50 14.07 -26.65
CA ALA A 730 41.75 12.81 -25.97
C ALA A 730 43.22 12.68 -25.51
N ILE A 731 44.19 13.05 -26.36
CA ILE A 731 45.61 13.05 -25.99
C ILE A 731 45.87 13.99 -24.79
N VAL A 732 45.31 15.20 -24.81
CA VAL A 732 45.46 16.15 -23.69
C VAL A 732 44.84 15.61 -22.40
N ALA A 733 43.67 14.96 -22.50
CA ALA A 733 43.04 14.34 -21.34
C ALA A 733 43.87 13.15 -20.81
N GLU A 734 44.44 12.32 -21.68
CA GLU A 734 45.34 11.24 -21.30
C GLU A 734 46.61 11.76 -20.59
N GLU A 735 47.21 12.85 -21.08
CA GLU A 735 48.35 13.49 -20.43
C GLU A 735 47.99 14.03 -19.04
N GLN A 736 46.83 14.70 -18.89
CA GLN A 736 46.37 15.18 -17.59
C GLN A 736 46.15 14.04 -16.58
N VAL A 737 45.61 12.90 -17.04
CA VAL A 737 45.44 11.72 -16.20
C VAL A 737 46.80 11.15 -15.79
N LEU A 738 47.78 11.12 -16.69
CA LEU A 738 49.15 10.67 -16.36
C LEU A 738 49.82 11.61 -15.35
N GLU A 739 49.66 12.92 -15.47
CA GLU A 739 50.17 13.89 -14.49
C GLU A 739 49.54 13.70 -13.11
N LEU A 740 48.23 13.49 -13.05
CA LEU A 740 47.51 13.21 -11.80
C LEU A 740 47.94 11.87 -11.19
N GLN A 741 48.13 10.85 -12.01
CA GLN A 741 48.64 9.54 -11.57
C GLN A 741 50.04 9.69 -10.96
N GLU A 742 50.95 10.41 -11.63
CA GLU A 742 52.31 10.64 -11.14
C GLU A 742 52.31 11.49 -9.85
N TYR A 743 51.41 12.47 -9.75
CA TYR A 743 51.21 13.24 -8.53
C TYR A 743 50.76 12.34 -7.38
N VAL A 744 49.75 11.50 -7.59
CA VAL A 744 49.28 10.55 -6.58
C VAL A 744 50.41 9.63 -6.16
N ASP A 745 51.15 9.02 -7.10
CA ASP A 745 52.23 8.08 -6.78
C ASP A 745 53.35 8.75 -5.97
N LYS A 746 53.78 9.96 -6.35
CA LYS A 746 54.78 10.74 -5.60
C LYS A 746 54.30 11.08 -4.19
N HIS A 747 53.05 11.54 -4.06
CA HIS A 747 52.50 11.93 -2.76
C HIS A 747 52.19 10.74 -1.87
N LEU A 748 51.73 9.63 -2.43
CA LEU A 748 51.42 8.39 -1.70
C LEU A 748 52.71 7.74 -1.16
N ALA A 749 53.81 7.78 -1.93
CA ALA A 749 55.13 7.38 -1.44
C ALA A 749 55.62 8.27 -0.29
N ARG A 750 55.46 9.60 -0.40
CA ARG A 750 55.80 10.55 0.69
C ARG A 750 54.94 10.32 1.93
N TYR A 751 53.63 10.11 1.77
CA TYR A 751 52.73 9.81 2.89
C TYR A 751 53.09 8.49 3.57
N LYS A 752 53.44 7.45 2.81
CA LYS A 752 53.93 6.19 3.37
C LYS A 752 55.22 6.38 4.18
N GLN A 753 56.17 7.14 3.66
CA GLN A 753 57.42 7.46 4.37
C GLN A 753 57.16 8.30 5.63
N GLU A 754 56.24 9.27 5.56
CA GLU A 754 55.90 10.11 6.71
C GLU A 754 55.14 9.31 7.78
N ILE A 755 54.23 8.42 7.39
CA ILE A 755 53.57 7.48 8.32
C ILE A 755 54.60 6.58 9.00
N LEU A 756 55.60 6.09 8.27
CA LEU A 756 56.70 5.29 8.84
C LEU A 756 57.59 6.13 9.77
N ARG A 757 57.90 7.37 9.41
CA ARG A 757 58.65 8.31 10.25
C ARG A 757 57.89 8.62 11.54
N LEU A 758 56.59 8.92 11.44
CA LEU A 758 55.72 9.20 12.58
C LEU A 758 55.58 7.97 13.48
N ARG A 759 55.48 6.76 12.91
CA ARG A 759 55.49 5.50 13.69
C ARG A 759 56.81 5.28 14.42
N LYS A 760 57.96 5.63 13.83
CA LYS A 760 59.27 5.59 14.49
C LYS A 760 59.38 6.62 15.62
N LEU A 761 58.89 7.84 15.42
CA LEU A 761 58.88 8.91 16.44
C LEU A 761 57.98 8.57 17.64
N VAL A 762 56.94 7.77 17.44
CA VAL A 762 56.01 7.33 18.49
C VAL A 762 56.53 6.10 19.26
N GLY A 763 57.71 5.56 18.93
CA GLY A 763 58.36 4.50 19.72
C GLY A 763 57.67 3.14 19.67
N SER A 764 56.81 2.90 18.66
CA SER A 764 56.08 1.64 18.51
C SER A 764 56.83 0.67 17.58
N GLU A 765 58.03 0.25 17.98
CA GLU A 765 58.63 -0.98 17.44
C GLU A 765 58.16 -2.18 18.28
N ALA A 766 57.12 -2.85 17.81
CA ALA A 766 56.82 -4.22 18.21
C ALA A 766 56.76 -5.09 16.94
N PRO A 767 57.48 -6.23 16.90
CA PRO A 767 57.59 -7.05 15.71
C PRO A 767 56.29 -7.85 15.54
N ARG A 768 55.61 -7.68 14.40
CA ARG A 768 54.60 -8.65 13.99
C ARG A 768 55.24 -9.72 13.13
N ALA A 769 55.23 -10.90 13.72
CA ALA A 769 55.29 -12.22 13.14
C ALA A 769 54.94 -12.27 11.65
N PHE A 770 55.83 -12.95 10.92
CA PHE A 770 55.54 -13.64 9.68
C PHE A 770 54.17 -14.32 9.75
N SER A 771 53.28 -13.99 8.82
CA SER A 771 52.28 -14.93 8.33
C SER A 771 52.10 -14.69 6.83
N ALA A 772 52.68 -15.63 6.10
CA ALA A 772 52.33 -16.12 4.77
C ALA A 772 51.34 -15.30 3.93
N GLY A 773 51.88 -14.77 2.84
CA GLY A 773 51.16 -14.22 1.70
C GLY A 773 52.14 -13.70 0.64
N ALA A 774 53.27 -14.41 0.45
CA ALA A 774 54.12 -14.20 -0.70
C ALA A 774 53.46 -14.93 -1.88
N SER A 775 52.86 -14.16 -2.78
CA SER A 775 52.73 -14.56 -4.17
C SER A 775 53.36 -13.45 -4.99
N ASP A 776 54.50 -13.82 -5.55
CA ASP A 776 55.39 -13.13 -6.47
C ASP A 776 54.80 -11.93 -7.21
N THR A 777 55.52 -10.81 -7.06
CA THR A 777 55.65 -9.76 -8.07
C THR A 777 56.12 -10.38 -9.38
N HIS A 778 55.18 -10.79 -10.23
CA HIS A 778 55.42 -10.77 -11.66
C HIS A 778 55.38 -9.31 -12.13
N LEU A 779 56.56 -8.78 -12.41
CA LEU A 779 56.77 -7.67 -13.33
C LEU A 779 56.02 -7.96 -14.64
N MET A 780 54.79 -7.46 -14.77
CA MET A 780 54.17 -7.29 -16.07
C MET A 780 54.81 -6.07 -16.71
N GLN A 781 55.82 -6.37 -17.52
CA GLN A 781 56.35 -5.51 -18.57
C GLN A 781 55.20 -4.79 -19.26
N ARG A 782 55.23 -3.46 -19.13
CA ARG A 782 54.43 -2.50 -19.86
C ARG A 782 54.53 -2.81 -21.36
N SER A 783 53.49 -3.42 -21.95
CA SER A 783 53.39 -3.48 -23.40
C SER A 783 53.14 -2.06 -23.90
N LYS A 784 54.19 -1.40 -24.37
CA LYS A 784 54.06 -0.25 -25.26
C LYS A 784 53.23 -0.72 -26.45
N ARG A 785 51.95 -0.35 -26.50
CA ARG A 785 51.23 -0.32 -27.78
C ARG A 785 51.89 0.78 -28.59
N THR A 786 52.81 0.36 -29.45
CA THR A 786 53.25 1.11 -30.61
C THR A 786 52.01 1.56 -31.37
N ILE A 787 51.80 2.87 -31.36
CA ILE A 787 50.99 3.55 -32.36
C ILE A 787 51.71 3.35 -33.67
N SER A 788 51.28 2.37 -34.46
CA SER A 788 51.62 2.28 -35.86
C SER A 788 50.96 3.46 -36.57
N HIS A 789 51.76 4.50 -36.80
CA HIS A 789 51.51 5.43 -37.89
C HIS A 789 51.66 4.64 -39.20
N GLU A 790 50.54 4.26 -39.79
CA GLU A 790 50.46 4.11 -41.24
C GLU A 790 49.42 5.12 -41.75
N LEU A 791 49.86 5.85 -42.77
CA LEU A 791 49.23 6.96 -43.48
C LEU A 791 47.91 6.56 -44.15
#